data_AF-A0A364L426-F1
#
_entry.id   AF-A0A364L426-F1
#
_cell.length_a   1.000
_cell.length_b   1.000
_cell.length_c   1.000
_cell.angle_alpha   90.00
_cell.angle_beta   90.00
_cell.angle_gamma   90.00
#
_symmetry.space_group_name_H-M   'P 1'
#
loop_
_entity.id
_entity.type
_entity.pdbx_description
1 polymer ?
#
loop_
_entity_poly.entity_id
_entity_poly.type
_entity_poly.pdbx_seq_one_letter_code
_entity_poly.pdbx_strand_id
1 'polypeptide(L)'
;MRTVQQRRVYGKRKTNAPRAVLENGSPLKSASNENLSLDEVIEQDVSKESINKLEVQIASITLEDEAPSKIDVDTNEPQSPAKSPPKVQYQTIGTPASAKYANTPHRLLSTPSNLGPSTQSPIKVYSSQKRLSFTPRQPRAKPVRKAKQIIRLSSGCVEDEKTNEYVHRILDEATSQFAARGVQKFGSWAARSETAFDPVKIAEGSYGEVYKLRLKEDICKRNMSKSRLAKLREYGEGVFKVVPLRAQKGVGSKKFTTIDEIVAEVKLLKLLDPIPGFARFREVHVVQGRFPPSFQAAWDSYKAAGKDCENPNPANKRAYSDQQLWAILEMDDAGVELEKFKWSSVFQVYDIFWGVAMGLARAEEYALFEHRDLHLGNVCLRSTRPDGDMQLLADVDANQLGASCGFGISSLETTIIDYSLSRAELRLTDDPEKVDVASTDLDNKGLFNAVGRDEAEILQRNTYRFMRAQLYTGLPLTEEKSPAIPGIWADYAPKTNLIWLLFILKMLAKQIEQKDYTLHNSMPLNQTRQPLQSCPDKANIQQYSVKPPTKLSEPPVSMKHDNIGEALGKLQTTLTDRLDKILEILDLEHGRDDMCCAADLVAYAIDQQWLDENDDSWEKTLNDEVSELLSQVNSHELVRLATELNDGIPCIFQSGKHSGIDSTMGCSNYHCWLIFDTGERWIVRIPRMGFSDVPADLVEYLVESEYATLKFLESVNVPSPKVFGYGLVSDHSNRVGVCYIMMQALPGKPYGAHNASPAQKERVIEQVANYLVEISKRPLPAIGSFAMINNQPQISAVASNRFVALGTYGPFTSRLDYITSVIEQYMDLIADGQVHSKYPLEAFLFYHFLRENKDSLINPDVAEQQFFIKHVDDKGDHLLVDEDFNVTGIIDWQFARVVPAAEAFGPSYVTADLESLYSSSLTGVSADDLLLADALRRKGYDDLATIAEGNEIMRRFHHGLANGLSKDEARELLGGMVHCVMGKKFRMDEMDAWIAEMRVKCRVDRRWEKVEGLLKEQEEESA
;
A
#
# COMPACT_ATOMS: atom_id res chain seq x y z
N MET A 1 26.24 -20.34 29.48
CA MET A 1 25.56 -21.09 30.57
C MET A 1 25.02 -20.15 31.65
N ARG A 2 23.74 -19.73 31.55
CA ARG A 2 22.91 -19.18 32.64
C ARG A 2 21.48 -19.12 32.10
N THR A 3 20.59 -19.97 32.58
CA THR A 3 19.21 -20.11 32.07
C THR A 3 18.40 -18.85 32.37
N VAL A 4 18.01 -18.11 31.34
CA VAL A 4 17.07 -16.99 31.47
C VAL A 4 15.66 -17.58 31.53
N GLN A 5 14.90 -17.25 32.57
CA GLN A 5 13.53 -17.72 32.75
C GLN A 5 12.59 -17.07 31.73
N GLN A 6 11.56 -17.82 31.33
CA GLN A 6 10.37 -17.27 30.67
C GLN A 6 9.84 -16.08 31.47
N ARG A 7 9.60 -14.96 30.80
CA ARG A 7 8.91 -13.81 31.41
C ARG A 7 7.41 -13.99 31.19
N ARG A 8 6.64 -13.89 32.27
CA ARG A 8 5.20 -13.61 32.19
C ARG A 8 5.05 -12.15 31.74
N VAL A 9 4.09 -11.89 30.85
CA VAL A 9 3.86 -10.53 30.31
C VAL A 9 3.29 -9.62 31.39
N TYR A 10 2.30 -10.12 32.15
CA TYR A 10 1.74 -9.43 33.31
C TYR A 10 2.18 -10.10 34.62
N GLY A 11 2.73 -9.30 35.54
CA GLY A 11 3.27 -9.80 36.81
C GLY A 11 4.45 -9.02 37.39
N LYS A 12 4.14 -7.97 38.15
CA LYS A 12 5.04 -7.16 39.02
C LYS A 12 6.05 -6.23 38.31
N ARG A 13 5.83 -4.92 38.53
CA ARG A 13 6.70 -3.75 38.25
C ARG A 13 8.21 -4.06 38.24
N LYS A 14 8.89 -3.56 37.20
CA LYS A 14 10.29 -3.11 37.30
C LYS A 14 10.34 -1.65 37.72
N THR A 15 11.39 -1.24 38.41
CA THR A 15 11.54 0.13 38.95
C THR A 15 12.00 1.18 37.94
N ASN A 16 12.47 0.77 36.75
CA ASN A 16 13.14 1.63 35.77
C ASN A 16 12.41 1.63 34.41
N ALA A 17 11.14 2.03 34.40
CA ALA A 17 10.57 2.67 33.21
C ALA A 17 10.97 4.16 33.23
N PRO A 18 11.19 4.82 32.08
CA PRO A 18 11.54 6.24 32.06
C PRO A 18 10.37 7.07 32.59
N ARG A 19 10.57 7.73 33.73
CA ARG A 19 9.68 8.80 34.19
C ARG A 19 9.81 9.99 33.22
N ALA A 20 8.69 10.65 32.91
CA ALA A 20 8.73 12.00 32.36
C ALA A 20 9.47 12.92 33.35
N VAL A 21 10.59 13.52 32.92
CA VAL A 21 11.41 14.40 33.75
C VAL A 21 10.90 15.84 33.62
N LEU A 22 9.85 16.17 34.37
CA LEU A 22 9.35 17.53 34.54
C LEU A 22 9.80 18.08 35.90
N GLU A 23 11.06 18.53 36.01
CA GLU A 23 11.47 19.30 37.18
C GLU A 23 12.65 20.24 36.90
N ASN A 24 12.35 21.51 36.65
CA ASN A 24 12.91 22.73 37.28
C ASN A 24 12.63 23.98 36.42
N GLY A 25 11.99 25.03 36.95
CA GLY A 25 11.90 26.28 36.19
C GLY A 25 10.83 27.33 36.50
N SER A 26 10.11 27.33 37.64
CA SER A 26 9.32 28.51 38.05
C SER A 26 9.13 28.62 39.57
N PRO A 27 8.96 29.84 40.13
CA PRO A 27 9.36 30.08 41.52
C PRO A 27 8.22 30.00 42.55
N LEU A 28 8.46 29.18 43.59
CA LEU A 28 8.13 29.39 45.00
C LEU A 28 6.94 30.30 45.38
N LYS A 29 6.00 29.72 46.16
CA LYS A 29 5.48 30.42 47.35
C LYS A 29 5.03 29.49 48.49
N SER A 30 5.71 29.65 49.63
CA SER A 30 5.24 29.40 51.02
C SER A 30 4.39 28.16 51.29
N ALA A 31 5.03 27.13 51.86
CA ALA A 31 4.35 26.14 52.71
C ALA A 31 4.00 26.74 54.09
N SER A 32 3.14 26.05 54.85
CA SER A 32 2.98 26.28 56.29
C SER A 32 2.81 24.96 57.05
N ASN A 33 3.82 24.66 57.89
CA ASN A 33 3.73 23.86 59.11
C ASN A 33 3.52 22.31 58.91
N GLU A 34 4.16 21.42 59.69
CA GLU A 34 5.15 21.64 60.76
C GLU A 34 6.00 20.38 61.07
N ASN A 35 7.14 20.64 61.73
CA ASN A 35 7.83 19.79 62.73
C ASN A 35 8.66 18.54 62.34
N LEU A 36 9.98 18.72 62.57
CA LEU A 36 10.90 17.87 63.37
C LEU A 36 11.38 16.51 62.79
N SER A 37 12.66 16.12 62.97
CA SER A 37 13.84 16.87 63.44
C SER A 37 15.18 16.12 63.26
N LEU A 38 16.22 16.90 62.89
CA LEU A 38 17.62 16.83 63.35
C LEU A 38 18.60 15.72 62.89
N ASP A 39 19.87 16.14 62.98
CA ASP A 39 21.16 15.42 63.07
C ASP A 39 21.65 14.64 61.83
N GLU A 40 22.59 15.16 61.00
CA GLU A 40 24.05 15.41 61.21
C GLU A 40 24.91 14.22 60.67
N VAL A 41 26.12 14.35 60.08
CA VAL A 41 27.06 15.49 59.94
C VAL A 41 27.98 15.31 58.68
N ILE A 42 28.31 16.42 57.98
CA ILE A 42 29.66 16.95 57.55
C ILE A 42 30.79 15.93 57.19
N GLU A 43 31.66 16.05 56.16
CA GLU A 43 32.38 17.20 55.55
C GLU A 43 32.89 16.98 54.08
N GLN A 44 33.06 18.10 53.33
CA GLN A 44 34.05 18.54 52.27
C GLN A 44 34.90 17.52 51.42
N ASP A 45 35.54 17.86 50.29
CA ASP A 45 36.06 19.15 49.76
C ASP A 45 36.17 19.17 48.21
N VAL A 46 36.39 20.36 47.60
CA VAL A 46 37.36 20.68 46.51
C VAL A 46 37.10 22.09 45.89
N SER A 47 37.99 23.03 46.20
CA SER A 47 38.40 24.26 45.45
C SER A 47 37.36 25.23 44.84
N LYS A 48 37.47 26.53 45.20
CA LYS A 48 36.62 27.64 44.71
C LYS A 48 37.14 28.44 43.50
N GLU A 49 38.21 28.00 42.84
CA GLU A 49 39.01 28.88 41.97
C GLU A 49 38.46 29.07 40.53
N SER A 50 37.51 28.24 40.10
CA SER A 50 36.94 28.30 38.74
C SER A 50 35.82 29.35 38.58
N ILE A 51 35.11 29.73 39.65
CA ILE A 51 33.89 30.55 39.57
C ILE A 51 34.21 32.03 39.35
N ASN A 52 35.23 32.56 40.06
CA ASN A 52 35.63 33.98 40.03
C ASN A 52 36.13 34.51 38.67
N LYS A 53 36.16 33.69 37.61
CA LYS A 53 36.58 34.11 36.26
C LYS A 53 35.43 34.43 35.30
N LEU A 54 34.18 34.07 35.63
CA LEU A 54 33.02 34.34 34.76
C LEU A 54 32.19 35.56 35.18
N GLU A 55 32.16 35.91 36.47
CA GLU A 55 31.39 37.05 36.99
C GLU A 55 31.88 38.43 36.49
N VAL A 56 33.08 38.50 35.90
CA VAL A 56 33.67 39.75 35.38
C VAL A 56 33.19 40.09 33.96
N GLN A 57 32.63 39.14 33.21
CA GLN A 57 32.34 39.32 31.77
C GLN A 57 30.88 39.62 31.39
N ILE A 58 29.96 39.57 32.35
CA ILE A 58 28.51 39.77 32.10
C ILE A 58 28.05 41.19 32.50
N ALA A 59 28.84 41.94 33.27
CA ALA A 59 28.47 43.22 33.86
C ALA A 59 28.55 44.46 32.92
N SER A 60 28.54 44.29 31.59
CA SER A 60 28.75 45.42 30.66
C SER A 60 28.10 45.27 29.28
N ILE A 61 26.78 45.52 29.20
CA ILE A 61 26.04 46.04 28.02
C ILE A 61 24.70 46.60 28.54
N THR A 62 24.30 47.78 28.05
CA THR A 62 23.05 48.47 28.42
C THR A 62 22.35 48.99 27.17
N LEU A 63 21.02 49.08 27.18
CA LEU A 63 20.17 49.61 26.12
C LEU A 63 19.36 50.80 26.64
N GLU A 64 19.14 51.82 25.81
CA GLU A 64 18.21 52.93 26.06
C GLU A 64 17.46 53.30 24.76
N ASP A 65 16.17 53.63 24.88
CA ASP A 65 15.24 54.06 23.81
C ASP A 65 15.00 55.58 23.88
N GLU A 66 14.61 56.22 22.77
CA GLU A 66 13.68 57.38 22.74
C GLU A 66 13.12 57.70 21.33
N ALA A 67 11.98 58.39 21.27
CA ALA A 67 11.27 58.90 20.08
C ALA A 67 10.21 59.96 20.52
N PRO A 68 9.34 60.58 19.68
CA PRO A 68 9.33 60.84 18.23
C PRO A 68 9.05 62.35 17.88
N SER A 69 8.90 62.73 16.59
CA SER A 69 8.10 63.93 16.17
C SER A 69 7.82 63.98 14.63
N LYS A 70 7.09 65.00 14.15
CA LYS A 70 6.43 65.11 12.81
C LYS A 70 6.79 66.42 12.05
N ILE A 71 6.13 66.61 10.88
CA ILE A 71 5.90 67.84 10.08
C ILE A 71 6.93 68.08 8.94
N ASP A 72 6.62 68.53 7.71
CA ASP A 72 5.62 68.25 6.62
C ASP A 72 6.26 68.87 5.31
N VAL A 73 5.71 69.20 4.12
CA VAL A 73 4.38 69.31 3.46
C VAL A 73 4.57 69.37 1.91
N ASP A 74 3.50 69.46 1.09
CA ASP A 74 3.42 69.90 -0.34
C ASP A 74 4.04 69.05 -1.49
N THR A 75 3.55 69.05 -2.76
CA THR A 75 2.16 69.08 -3.32
C THR A 75 2.10 68.63 -4.81
N ASN A 76 0.87 68.35 -5.29
CA ASN A 76 0.33 68.53 -6.66
C ASN A 76 0.56 67.53 -7.84
N GLU A 77 -0.60 67.15 -8.38
CA GLU A 77 -0.97 66.64 -9.72
C GLU A 77 -0.94 67.76 -10.82
N PRO A 78 -1.41 67.55 -12.09
CA PRO A 78 -1.51 66.35 -12.94
C PRO A 78 -1.04 66.60 -14.42
N GLN A 79 -1.12 65.59 -15.31
CA GLN A 79 -1.83 65.62 -16.63
C GLN A 79 -1.43 64.48 -17.60
N SER A 80 -2.31 64.17 -18.57
CA SER A 80 -2.05 63.31 -19.75
C SER A 80 -2.56 64.01 -21.02
N PRO A 81 -2.01 63.76 -22.23
CA PRO A 81 -2.74 62.88 -23.17
C PRO A 81 -1.94 62.17 -24.33
N ALA A 82 -2.39 60.96 -24.68
CA ALA A 82 -2.65 60.41 -26.04
C ALA A 82 -1.63 60.40 -27.24
N LYS A 83 -1.49 59.18 -27.84
CA LYS A 83 -1.21 58.81 -29.27
C LYS A 83 0.26 58.62 -29.76
N SER A 84 0.41 57.98 -30.95
CA SER A 84 1.53 57.12 -31.45
C SER A 84 1.60 57.10 -33.02
N PRO A 85 2.37 56.23 -33.74
CA PRO A 85 3.65 55.48 -33.53
C PRO A 85 4.74 55.86 -34.60
N PRO A 86 5.90 55.15 -34.75
CA PRO A 86 6.09 54.23 -35.91
C PRO A 86 7.10 53.03 -35.70
N LYS A 87 7.99 52.70 -36.67
CA LYS A 87 9.00 51.58 -36.72
C LYS A 87 10.15 51.86 -37.73
N VAL A 88 11.26 51.06 -37.72
CA VAL A 88 11.90 50.32 -38.87
C VAL A 88 13.25 49.62 -38.49
N GLN A 89 13.74 48.66 -39.28
CA GLN A 89 14.92 47.77 -39.09
C GLN A 89 16.05 48.00 -40.15
N TYR A 90 17.25 47.40 -39.96
CA TYR A 90 18.23 46.86 -40.95
C TYR A 90 19.56 46.43 -40.23
N GLN A 91 20.54 45.65 -40.73
CA GLN A 91 20.67 44.54 -41.73
C GLN A 91 22.09 43.88 -41.57
N THR A 92 22.37 42.65 -42.06
CA THR A 92 23.66 41.94 -41.81
C THR A 92 24.24 41.13 -43.00
N ILE A 93 25.57 41.23 -43.22
CA ILE A 93 26.46 40.43 -44.12
C ILE A 93 27.90 40.48 -43.53
N GLY A 94 28.83 39.52 -43.63
CA GLY A 94 28.81 38.12 -44.13
C GLY A 94 30.15 37.64 -44.76
N THR A 95 30.69 36.47 -44.35
CA THR A 95 31.91 35.74 -44.86
C THR A 95 33.29 36.43 -44.68
N PRO A 96 34.49 35.77 -44.80
CA PRO A 96 34.80 34.49 -45.51
C PRO A 96 35.78 33.44 -44.87
N ALA A 97 35.76 32.20 -45.41
CA ALA A 97 36.86 31.20 -45.65
C ALA A 97 37.82 30.77 -44.48
N SER A 98 38.50 29.61 -44.42
CA SER A 98 38.75 28.42 -45.29
C SER A 98 39.44 27.30 -44.44
N ALA A 99 39.86 26.08 -44.85
CA ALA A 99 39.79 25.30 -46.11
C ALA A 99 40.01 23.77 -45.88
N LYS A 100 39.27 22.94 -46.64
CA LYS A 100 39.62 21.70 -47.39
C LYS A 100 40.81 20.78 -46.97
N TYR A 101 40.56 19.45 -47.01
CA TYR A 101 41.24 18.50 -47.92
C TYR A 101 40.46 17.17 -48.10
N ALA A 102 40.45 16.60 -49.31
CA ALA A 102 40.04 15.23 -49.66
C ALA A 102 40.50 14.89 -51.10
N ASN A 103 40.70 13.60 -51.45
CA ASN A 103 41.17 13.16 -52.78
C ASN A 103 40.38 11.96 -53.34
N THR A 104 40.34 11.86 -54.68
CA THR A 104 39.69 10.80 -55.51
C THR A 104 40.73 9.79 -56.05
N PRO A 105 40.43 8.69 -56.82
CA PRO A 105 39.78 8.62 -58.17
C PRO A 105 38.92 7.33 -58.39
N HIS A 106 38.52 6.82 -59.57
CA HIS A 106 37.89 7.38 -60.81
C HIS A 106 37.17 6.24 -61.59
N ARG A 107 36.08 6.53 -62.32
CA ARG A 107 35.81 5.97 -63.67
C ARG A 107 35.00 6.96 -64.53
N LEU A 108 34.80 6.66 -65.82
CA LEU A 108 34.55 7.65 -66.89
C LEU A 108 33.20 7.50 -67.63
N LEU A 109 32.59 8.65 -67.95
CA LEU A 109 31.76 8.97 -69.13
C LEU A 109 30.41 8.20 -69.33
N SER A 110 29.36 8.77 -69.95
CA SER A 110 29.23 10.04 -70.70
C SER A 110 27.81 10.68 -70.64
N THR A 111 27.78 11.96 -71.00
CA THR A 111 26.70 12.97 -71.20
C THR A 111 25.70 12.66 -72.35
N PRO A 112 24.68 13.51 -72.70
CA PRO A 112 24.20 14.79 -72.10
C PRO A 112 22.65 15.09 -72.05
N SER A 113 22.22 15.93 -71.09
CA SER A 113 21.22 17.05 -71.27
C SER A 113 19.73 16.74 -71.64
N ASN A 114 18.72 17.62 -71.44
CA ASN A 114 18.66 18.98 -70.86
C ASN A 114 17.23 19.41 -70.41
N LEU A 115 17.15 20.50 -69.63
CA LEU A 115 16.02 21.46 -69.49
C LEU A 115 14.64 21.04 -68.92
N GLY A 116 14.12 21.88 -68.00
CA GLY A 116 12.69 22.16 -67.79
C GLY A 116 12.34 23.58 -68.32
N PRO A 117 11.37 24.35 -67.76
CA PRO A 117 10.47 24.04 -66.63
C PRO A 117 8.99 24.52 -66.81
N SER A 118 8.19 24.38 -65.73
CA SER A 118 7.03 25.21 -65.34
C SER A 118 5.63 25.05 -66.00
N THR A 119 4.64 24.88 -65.10
CA THR A 119 3.22 25.34 -65.15
C THR A 119 2.41 25.32 -66.46
N GLN A 120 1.41 24.43 -66.52
CA GLN A 120 0.03 24.80 -66.86
C GLN A 120 -0.99 23.74 -66.42
N SER A 121 -2.17 24.17 -65.97
CA SER A 121 -3.43 23.42 -66.01
C SER A 121 -4.31 24.11 -67.08
N PRO A 122 -5.15 23.39 -67.87
CA PRO A 122 -6.39 22.82 -67.31
C PRO A 122 -7.03 21.58 -68.03
N ILE A 123 -7.98 20.93 -67.33
CA ILE A 123 -9.27 20.38 -67.84
C ILE A 123 -9.31 19.62 -69.21
N LYS A 124 -9.58 18.29 -69.20
CA LYS A 124 -10.92 17.71 -69.54
C LYS A 124 -11.05 16.16 -69.41
N VAL A 125 -12.00 15.73 -68.57
CA VAL A 125 -13.17 14.85 -68.85
C VAL A 125 -13.09 13.81 -70.00
N TYR A 126 -13.35 12.52 -69.72
CA TYR A 126 -14.57 11.81 -70.19
C TYR A 126 -14.71 10.34 -69.72
N SER A 127 -15.83 10.04 -69.04
CA SER A 127 -16.57 8.77 -69.17
C SER A 127 -18.04 9.06 -68.87
N SER A 128 -19.00 8.62 -69.69
CA SER A 128 -20.39 9.08 -69.56
C SER A 128 -21.43 8.16 -70.19
N GLN A 129 -22.68 8.32 -69.72
CA GLN A 129 -23.94 7.68 -70.16
C GLN A 129 -24.16 6.27 -69.57
N LYS A 130 -25.27 5.89 -68.91
CA LYS A 130 -26.71 6.28 -68.80
C LYS A 130 -27.69 5.43 -69.63
N ARG A 131 -28.57 4.71 -68.92
CA ARG A 131 -30.05 4.85 -68.86
C ARG A 131 -30.53 4.10 -67.60
N LEU A 132 -31.33 4.66 -66.68
CA LEU A 132 -32.73 5.11 -66.76
C LEU A 132 -33.69 3.93 -67.06
N SER A 133 -34.81 3.73 -66.36
CA SER A 133 -35.63 4.62 -65.48
C SER A 133 -35.91 3.93 -64.11
N PHE A 134 -36.80 4.32 -63.17
CA PHE A 134 -37.92 5.30 -63.11
C PHE A 134 -38.08 5.85 -61.66
N THR A 135 -39.16 6.61 -61.39
CA THR A 135 -39.55 7.26 -60.12
C THR A 135 -41.09 7.36 -60.05
N PRO A 136 -41.76 7.88 -58.99
CA PRO A 136 -41.41 8.03 -57.56
C PRO A 136 -42.48 7.46 -56.58
N ARG A 137 -42.14 7.33 -55.28
CA ARG A 137 -43.10 7.50 -54.16
C ARG A 137 -42.42 8.29 -53.02
N GLN A 138 -43.20 9.07 -52.27
CA GLN A 138 -42.68 10.02 -51.28
C GLN A 138 -42.16 9.35 -49.99
N PRO A 139 -41.17 9.96 -49.30
CA PRO A 139 -40.62 9.42 -48.06
C PRO A 139 -41.55 9.67 -46.86
N ARG A 140 -41.71 8.64 -46.02
CA ARG A 140 -42.33 8.77 -44.69
C ARG A 140 -41.24 9.19 -43.70
N ALA A 141 -41.49 10.20 -42.87
CA ALA A 141 -40.50 10.72 -41.93
C ALA A 141 -40.00 9.66 -40.92
N LYS A 142 -38.71 9.74 -40.55
CA LYS A 142 -38.09 8.98 -39.46
C LYS A 142 -37.39 9.95 -38.50
N PRO A 143 -37.29 9.62 -37.19
CA PRO A 143 -36.98 10.60 -36.16
C PRO A 143 -35.51 11.04 -36.15
N VAL A 144 -35.29 12.29 -35.73
CA VAL A 144 -33.95 12.85 -35.49
C VAL A 144 -33.32 12.16 -34.27
N ARG A 145 -32.39 11.24 -34.51
CA ARG A 145 -31.44 10.84 -33.46
C ARG A 145 -30.46 12.00 -33.25
N LYS A 146 -30.45 12.59 -32.05
CA LYS A 146 -29.36 13.47 -31.62
C LYS A 146 -28.05 12.70 -31.69
N ALA A 147 -26.99 13.31 -32.23
CA ALA A 147 -25.67 12.69 -32.19
C ALA A 147 -25.19 12.63 -30.73
N LYS A 148 -24.88 11.43 -30.21
CA LYS A 148 -24.01 11.30 -29.03
C LYS A 148 -22.60 11.68 -29.48
N GLN A 149 -22.05 12.72 -28.86
CA GLN A 149 -20.70 13.19 -29.11
C GLN A 149 -19.73 12.19 -28.46
N ILE A 150 -18.90 11.52 -29.26
CA ILE A 150 -17.89 10.58 -28.74
C ILE A 150 -16.73 11.41 -28.18
N ILE A 151 -16.49 11.28 -26.88
CA ILE A 151 -15.39 11.96 -26.19
C ILE A 151 -14.15 11.07 -26.31
N ARG A 152 -13.06 11.63 -26.84
CA ARG A 152 -11.74 10.97 -26.78
C ARG A 152 -11.20 11.10 -25.36
N LEU A 153 -10.78 10.00 -24.76
CA LEU A 153 -10.04 10.03 -23.51
C LEU A 153 -8.62 10.58 -23.77
N SER A 154 -8.19 11.51 -22.93
CA SER A 154 -6.79 11.91 -22.81
C SER A 154 -6.04 10.95 -21.88
N SER A 155 -4.72 11.05 -21.82
CA SER A 155 -3.73 10.35 -20.97
C SER A 155 -3.94 10.37 -19.44
N GLY A 156 -5.14 10.64 -18.94
CA GLY A 156 -5.48 10.75 -17.52
C GLY A 156 -4.93 12.00 -16.84
N CYS A 157 -3.61 12.18 -16.87
CA CYS A 157 -2.85 13.14 -16.08
C CYS A 157 -3.02 14.62 -16.48
N VAL A 158 -2.60 15.49 -15.56
CA VAL A 158 -2.56 16.95 -15.67
C VAL A 158 -1.11 17.38 -15.91
N GLU A 159 -0.85 17.94 -17.09
CA GLU A 159 0.48 18.35 -17.58
C GLU A 159 0.96 19.69 -16.98
N ASP A 160 0.53 20.04 -15.76
CA ASP A 160 0.98 21.25 -15.05
C ASP A 160 2.01 20.89 -13.98
N GLU A 161 3.29 21.05 -14.34
CA GLU A 161 4.46 20.88 -13.48
C GLU A 161 4.25 21.49 -12.08
N LYS A 162 3.65 22.69 -11.99
CA LYS A 162 3.48 23.41 -10.71
C LYS A 162 2.39 22.83 -9.83
N THR A 163 1.41 22.16 -10.44
CA THR A 163 0.37 21.41 -9.72
C THR A 163 0.93 20.09 -9.22
N ASN A 164 1.74 19.38 -10.01
CA ASN A 164 2.39 18.14 -9.59
C ASN A 164 3.44 18.39 -8.50
N GLU A 165 4.33 19.36 -8.70
CA GLU A 165 5.32 19.85 -7.72
C GLU A 165 4.66 20.28 -6.40
N TYR A 166 3.45 20.84 -6.43
CA TYR A 166 2.76 21.22 -5.19
C TYR A 166 2.32 20.02 -4.34
N VAL A 167 2.02 18.88 -4.97
CA VAL A 167 1.47 17.70 -4.31
C VAL A 167 2.45 16.52 -4.25
N HIS A 168 3.71 16.71 -4.68
CA HIS A 168 4.71 15.63 -4.79
C HIS A 168 4.77 14.79 -3.52
N ARG A 169 4.77 15.42 -2.34
CA ARG A 169 4.80 14.73 -1.03
C ARG A 169 3.66 13.71 -0.81
N ILE A 170 2.51 13.84 -1.47
CA ILE A 170 1.42 12.84 -1.45
C ILE A 170 1.65 11.76 -2.53
N LEU A 171 2.20 12.14 -3.68
CA LEU A 171 2.54 11.23 -4.77
C LEU A 171 3.70 10.29 -4.40
N ASP A 172 4.70 10.79 -3.66
CA ASP A 172 5.79 10.01 -3.05
C ASP A 172 5.26 8.95 -2.08
N GLU A 173 4.08 9.18 -1.50
CA GLU A 173 3.42 8.26 -0.57
C GLU A 173 2.46 7.28 -1.28
N ALA A 174 2.33 7.32 -2.60
CA ALA A 174 1.55 6.34 -3.36
C ALA A 174 2.24 4.96 -3.40
N THR A 175 1.45 3.88 -3.46
CA THR A 175 1.94 2.50 -3.50
C THR A 175 2.17 2.01 -4.94
N SER A 176 1.37 2.48 -5.90
CA SER A 176 1.58 2.21 -7.32
C SER A 176 2.31 3.35 -8.04
N GLN A 177 3.19 2.95 -8.95
CA GLN A 177 3.97 3.84 -9.83
C GLN A 177 3.08 4.66 -10.78
N PHE A 178 1.86 4.18 -11.04
CA PHE A 178 0.84 4.96 -11.74
C PHE A 178 0.24 6.09 -10.89
N ALA A 179 -0.05 5.84 -9.61
CA ALA A 179 -0.60 6.86 -8.73
C ALA A 179 0.46 7.94 -8.39
N ALA A 180 1.71 7.51 -8.17
CA ALA A 180 2.86 8.40 -8.00
C ALA A 180 3.13 9.30 -9.23
N ARG A 181 2.68 8.88 -10.42
CA ARG A 181 2.99 9.51 -11.71
C ARG A 181 2.59 10.99 -11.82
N GLY A 182 1.60 11.44 -11.06
CA GLY A 182 1.12 12.82 -11.12
C GLY A 182 -0.39 12.96 -11.00
N VAL A 183 -0.86 14.20 -10.92
CA VAL A 183 -2.27 14.53 -10.70
C VAL A 183 -3.13 14.06 -11.88
N GLN A 184 -4.21 13.34 -11.59
CA GLN A 184 -5.09 12.74 -12.59
C GLN A 184 -6.38 13.57 -12.77
N LYS A 185 -6.99 13.60 -13.96
CA LYS A 185 -8.30 14.26 -14.14
C LYS A 185 -9.37 13.41 -13.45
N PHE A 186 -10.12 13.99 -12.50
CA PHE A 186 -11.10 13.25 -11.69
C PHE A 186 -12.13 12.51 -12.56
N GLY A 187 -12.60 13.13 -13.64
CA GLY A 187 -13.49 12.47 -14.62
C GLY A 187 -12.86 11.28 -15.35
N SER A 188 -11.54 11.26 -15.58
CA SER A 188 -10.82 10.10 -16.11
C SER A 188 -10.58 9.04 -15.04
N TRP A 189 -10.20 9.46 -13.82
CA TRP A 189 -10.01 8.56 -12.68
C TRP A 189 -11.26 7.71 -12.40
N ALA A 190 -12.44 8.35 -12.37
CA ALA A 190 -13.72 7.69 -12.08
C ALA A 190 -14.25 6.84 -13.25
N ALA A 191 -14.07 7.28 -14.51
CA ALA A 191 -14.54 6.55 -15.69
C ALA A 191 -13.99 5.10 -15.79
N ARG A 192 -12.87 4.83 -15.12
CA ARG A 192 -12.19 3.53 -15.05
C ARG A 192 -12.93 2.49 -14.20
N SER A 193 -13.64 2.92 -13.16
CA SER A 193 -14.49 2.06 -12.32
C SER A 193 -15.98 2.17 -12.69
N GLU A 194 -16.43 3.31 -13.22
CA GLU A 194 -17.82 3.54 -13.69
C GLU A 194 -18.33 2.55 -14.74
N THR A 195 -17.46 1.80 -15.41
CA THR A 195 -17.85 0.68 -16.29
C THR A 195 -18.59 -0.40 -15.48
N ALA A 196 -17.91 -0.95 -14.47
CA ALA A 196 -18.37 -2.11 -13.71
C ALA A 196 -19.02 -1.78 -12.35
N PHE A 197 -18.85 -0.57 -11.83
CA PHE A 197 -19.30 -0.18 -10.48
C PHE A 197 -20.11 1.11 -10.51
N ASP A 198 -21.12 1.20 -9.66
CA ASP A 198 -21.77 2.46 -9.32
C ASP A 198 -21.15 2.99 -8.01
N PRO A 199 -20.64 4.25 -7.96
CA PRO A 199 -20.21 4.84 -6.71
C PRO A 199 -21.44 5.13 -5.82
N VAL A 200 -21.37 4.72 -4.56
CA VAL A 200 -22.40 4.98 -3.55
C VAL A 200 -21.76 5.78 -2.42
N LYS A 201 -22.25 7.00 -2.15
CA LYS A 201 -21.85 7.72 -0.93
C LYS A 201 -22.39 6.94 0.28
N ILE A 202 -21.49 6.53 1.17
CA ILE A 202 -21.83 5.77 2.39
C ILE A 202 -21.74 6.66 3.64
N ALA A 203 -20.81 7.61 3.63
CA ALA A 203 -20.53 8.49 4.75
C ALA A 203 -19.98 9.84 4.30
N GLU A 204 -19.75 10.71 5.27
CA GLU A 204 -19.10 12.01 5.13
C GLU A 204 -18.12 12.11 6.30
N GLY A 205 -16.86 12.45 6.02
CA GLY A 205 -15.81 12.57 7.05
C GLY A 205 -15.48 14.03 7.34
N SER A 206 -14.76 14.27 8.43
CA SER A 206 -14.46 15.60 9.00
C SER A 206 -13.96 16.65 7.98
N TYR A 207 -13.33 16.21 6.89
CA TYR A 207 -12.85 17.08 5.81
C TYR A 207 -13.29 16.64 4.41
N GLY A 208 -14.06 15.55 4.24
CA GLY A 208 -14.23 14.91 2.93
C GLY A 208 -15.45 14.00 2.77
N GLU A 209 -15.50 13.33 1.62
CA GLU A 209 -16.67 12.63 1.10
C GLU A 209 -16.35 11.14 0.89
N VAL A 210 -17.14 10.20 1.43
CA VAL A 210 -16.77 8.77 1.47
C VAL A 210 -17.67 7.91 0.58
N TYR A 211 -17.07 7.18 -0.36
CA TYR A 211 -17.76 6.34 -1.35
C TYR A 211 -17.33 4.89 -1.26
N LYS A 212 -18.28 3.96 -1.48
CA LYS A 212 -17.99 2.55 -1.81
C LYS A 212 -18.37 2.27 -3.27
N LEU A 213 -17.59 1.46 -3.97
CA LEU A 213 -17.89 1.03 -5.34
C LEU A 213 -18.81 -0.20 -5.34
N ARG A 214 -20.11 -0.01 -5.60
CA ARG A 214 -21.05 -1.12 -5.68
C ARG A 214 -20.96 -1.80 -7.05
N LEU A 215 -20.63 -3.09 -7.08
CA LEU A 215 -20.69 -3.91 -8.28
C LEU A 215 -22.13 -3.91 -8.83
N LYS A 216 -22.29 -3.57 -10.12
CA LYS A 216 -23.63 -3.38 -10.72
C LYS A 216 -24.44 -4.67 -10.77
N GLU A 217 -25.76 -4.54 -10.75
CA GLU A 217 -26.67 -5.70 -10.69
C GLU A 217 -26.68 -6.55 -11.98
N ASP A 218 -26.40 -5.94 -13.13
CA ASP A 218 -26.23 -6.60 -14.42
C ASP A 218 -24.98 -7.48 -14.47
N ILE A 219 -23.85 -7.05 -13.87
CA ILE A 219 -22.64 -7.88 -13.67
C ILE A 219 -23.02 -9.23 -13.05
N CYS A 220 -23.70 -9.17 -11.91
CA CYS A 220 -24.03 -10.30 -11.07
C CYS A 220 -24.99 -11.32 -11.73
N LYS A 221 -25.58 -10.96 -12.88
CA LYS A 221 -26.55 -11.77 -13.63
C LYS A 221 -25.92 -12.45 -14.86
N ARG A 222 -24.64 -12.19 -15.15
CA ARG A 222 -23.90 -12.85 -16.24
C ARG A 222 -23.33 -14.20 -15.83
N ASN A 223 -23.11 -15.06 -16.82
CA ASN A 223 -22.33 -16.29 -16.67
C ASN A 223 -20.82 -15.97 -16.65
N MET A 224 -20.31 -15.47 -15.53
CA MET A 224 -18.87 -15.25 -15.32
C MET A 224 -18.22 -16.47 -14.64
N SER A 225 -16.89 -16.61 -14.75
CA SER A 225 -16.14 -17.57 -13.93
C SER A 225 -16.18 -17.20 -12.44
N LYS A 226 -16.19 -18.19 -11.54
CA LYS A 226 -16.22 -17.95 -10.09
C LYS A 226 -15.03 -17.12 -9.60
N SER A 227 -13.85 -17.33 -10.17
CA SER A 227 -12.63 -16.59 -9.84
C SER A 227 -12.68 -15.12 -10.30
N ARG A 228 -13.23 -14.83 -11.49
CA ARG A 228 -13.44 -13.44 -11.95
C ARG A 228 -14.50 -12.73 -11.10
N LEU A 229 -15.57 -13.43 -10.71
CA LEU A 229 -16.59 -12.90 -9.80
C LEU A 229 -16.04 -12.62 -8.40
N ALA A 230 -15.10 -13.42 -7.90
CA ALA A 230 -14.40 -13.15 -6.63
C ALA A 230 -13.56 -11.87 -6.72
N LYS A 231 -12.65 -11.79 -7.71
CA LYS A 231 -11.76 -10.61 -7.90
C LYS A 231 -12.52 -9.30 -8.19
N LEU A 232 -13.75 -9.36 -8.70
CA LEU A 232 -14.62 -8.19 -8.86
C LEU A 232 -15.35 -7.78 -7.56
N ARG A 233 -15.62 -8.72 -6.65
CA ARG A 233 -16.19 -8.42 -5.32
C ARG A 233 -15.16 -7.80 -4.39
N GLU A 234 -13.99 -8.42 -4.32
CA GLU A 234 -12.78 -7.93 -3.62
C GLU A 234 -12.42 -6.47 -3.99
N TYR A 235 -12.57 -6.11 -5.28
CA TYR A 235 -12.39 -4.72 -5.72
C TYR A 235 -13.60 -3.81 -5.43
N GLY A 236 -14.82 -4.36 -5.46
CA GLY A 236 -16.04 -3.68 -4.97
C GLY A 236 -16.11 -3.53 -3.44
N GLU A 237 -15.18 -4.14 -2.71
CA GLU A 237 -14.96 -3.97 -1.28
C GLU A 237 -13.94 -2.85 -0.97
N GLY A 238 -13.53 -2.05 -1.97
CA GLY A 238 -12.78 -0.81 -1.76
C GLY A 238 -13.68 0.38 -1.33
N VAL A 239 -13.19 1.14 -0.36
CA VAL A 239 -13.77 2.41 0.13
C VAL A 239 -12.82 3.58 -0.17
N PHE A 240 -13.39 4.71 -0.58
CA PHE A 240 -12.68 5.86 -1.14
C PHE A 240 -13.03 7.13 -0.36
N LYS A 241 -12.07 7.66 0.41
CA LYS A 241 -12.18 8.93 1.13
C LYS A 241 -11.66 10.06 0.24
N VAL A 242 -12.58 10.88 -0.30
CA VAL A 242 -12.28 11.97 -1.24
C VAL A 242 -12.18 13.30 -0.47
N VAL A 243 -10.96 13.83 -0.33
CA VAL A 243 -10.66 15.02 0.49
C VAL A 243 -10.19 16.19 -0.39
N PRO A 244 -10.82 17.38 -0.35
CA PRO A 244 -10.34 18.54 -1.09
C PRO A 244 -9.00 19.01 -0.53
N LEU A 245 -8.04 19.26 -1.42
CA LEU A 245 -6.75 19.84 -1.07
C LEU A 245 -6.80 21.38 -1.06
N ARG A 246 -6.00 21.99 -0.19
CA ARG A 246 -5.79 23.44 -0.12
C ARG A 246 -5.20 23.95 -1.43
N ALA A 247 -5.84 24.93 -2.07
CA ALA A 247 -5.23 25.61 -3.22
C ALA A 247 -4.09 26.54 -2.75
N GLN A 248 -2.95 26.58 -3.45
CA GLN A 248 -1.85 27.49 -3.11
C GLN A 248 -2.29 28.96 -2.98
N LYS A 249 -3.21 29.41 -3.83
CA LYS A 249 -3.74 30.78 -3.89
C LYS A 249 -5.21 30.76 -4.33
N GLY A 250 -5.99 31.75 -3.89
CA GLY A 250 -7.40 31.92 -4.30
C GLY A 250 -8.43 31.27 -3.37
N VAL A 251 -9.62 30.99 -3.90
CA VAL A 251 -10.73 30.37 -3.13
C VAL A 251 -10.32 28.96 -2.67
N GLY A 252 -10.56 28.63 -1.40
CA GLY A 252 -10.14 27.36 -0.77
C GLY A 252 -8.78 27.40 -0.04
N SER A 253 -7.90 28.36 -0.36
CA SER A 253 -6.52 28.46 0.18
C SER A 253 -6.35 28.61 1.70
N LYS A 254 -7.43 28.76 2.46
CA LYS A 254 -7.46 28.82 3.94
C LYS A 254 -8.54 27.93 4.58
N LYS A 255 -9.13 26.99 3.82
CA LYS A 255 -10.28 26.20 4.28
C LYS A 255 -10.17 24.68 4.12
N PHE A 256 -9.33 24.21 3.20
CA PHE A 256 -9.18 22.79 2.91
C PHE A 256 -7.87 22.23 3.48
N THR A 257 -7.75 20.91 3.52
CA THR A 257 -6.65 20.14 4.11
C THR A 257 -5.30 20.45 3.45
N THR A 258 -4.22 20.58 4.21
CA THR A 258 -2.87 20.74 3.66
C THR A 258 -2.37 19.47 3.00
N ILE A 259 -1.27 19.60 2.26
CA ILE A 259 -0.48 18.47 1.77
C ILE A 259 0.03 17.67 2.97
N ASP A 260 0.58 18.34 3.98
CA ASP A 260 1.21 17.71 5.14
C ASP A 260 0.21 16.96 6.04
N GLU A 261 -1.03 17.44 6.17
CA GLU A 261 -2.12 16.77 6.87
C GLU A 261 -2.49 15.44 6.18
N ILE A 262 -2.55 15.40 4.83
CA ILE A 262 -2.79 14.15 4.08
C ILE A 262 -1.58 13.22 4.13
N VAL A 263 -0.35 13.75 4.05
CA VAL A 263 0.87 12.94 4.18
C VAL A 263 0.96 12.27 5.56
N ALA A 264 0.62 12.99 6.63
CA ALA A 264 0.52 12.40 7.97
C ALA A 264 -0.55 11.29 8.03
N GLU A 265 -1.75 11.53 7.48
CA GLU A 265 -2.82 10.54 7.45
C GLU A 265 -2.44 9.28 6.65
N VAL A 266 -1.80 9.43 5.47
CA VAL A 266 -1.34 8.30 4.65
C VAL A 266 -0.18 7.54 5.30
N LYS A 267 0.78 8.23 5.93
CA LYS A 267 1.83 7.57 6.71
C LYS A 267 1.27 6.78 7.89
N LEU A 268 0.27 7.32 8.60
CA LEU A 268 -0.42 6.62 9.68
C LEU A 268 -1.19 5.40 9.16
N LEU A 269 -1.91 5.52 8.04
CA LEU A 269 -2.57 4.41 7.37
C LEU A 269 -1.60 3.27 7.02
N LYS A 270 -0.44 3.59 6.42
CA LYS A 270 0.62 2.59 6.14
C LYS A 270 1.21 1.95 7.40
N LEU A 271 1.40 2.72 8.48
CA LEU A 271 1.99 2.26 9.72
C LEU A 271 1.07 1.33 10.51
N LEU A 272 -0.24 1.60 10.46
CA LEU A 272 -1.26 0.88 11.23
C LEU A 272 -1.91 -0.27 10.43
N ASP A 273 -1.79 -0.27 9.09
CA ASP A 273 -2.20 -1.35 8.19
C ASP A 273 -1.95 -2.79 8.72
N PRO A 274 -0.74 -3.16 9.22
CA PRO A 274 -0.48 -4.51 9.72
C PRO A 274 -1.13 -4.84 11.08
N ILE A 275 -1.77 -3.89 11.77
CA ILE A 275 -2.33 -4.08 13.12
C ILE A 275 -3.81 -4.47 13.04
N PRO A 276 -4.20 -5.69 13.46
CA PRO A 276 -5.61 -6.10 13.48
C PRO A 276 -6.45 -5.20 14.40
N GLY A 277 -7.49 -4.60 13.82
CA GLY A 277 -8.30 -3.55 14.46
C GLY A 277 -8.20 -2.19 13.76
N PHE A 278 -7.32 -2.02 12.76
CA PHE A 278 -7.21 -0.79 11.94
C PHE A 278 -7.57 -1.04 10.47
N ALA A 279 -7.81 0.05 9.73
CA ALA A 279 -8.17 0.00 8.32
C ALA A 279 -6.95 -0.37 7.46
N ARG A 280 -7.14 -1.38 6.60
CA ARG A 280 -6.16 -1.78 5.59
C ARG A 280 -6.04 -0.69 4.52
N PHE A 281 -4.80 -0.30 4.20
CA PHE A 281 -4.52 0.75 3.22
C PHE A 281 -4.18 0.14 1.86
N ARG A 282 -4.77 0.68 0.79
CA ARG A 282 -4.50 0.22 -0.58
C ARG A 282 -3.63 1.21 -1.35
N GLU A 283 -4.07 2.46 -1.45
CA GLU A 283 -3.47 3.45 -2.35
C GLU A 283 -3.87 4.89 -1.98
N VAL A 284 -3.06 5.88 -2.38
CA VAL A 284 -3.47 7.28 -2.44
C VAL A 284 -3.32 7.84 -3.85
N HIS A 285 -4.33 8.59 -4.32
CA HIS A 285 -4.30 9.32 -5.57
C HIS A 285 -4.49 10.81 -5.34
N VAL A 286 -3.91 11.64 -6.21
CA VAL A 286 -4.30 13.06 -6.32
C VAL A 286 -5.03 13.29 -7.65
N VAL A 287 -6.21 13.92 -7.59
CA VAL A 287 -7.03 14.22 -8.76
C VAL A 287 -7.38 15.70 -8.87
N GLN A 288 -7.52 16.21 -10.08
CA GLN A 288 -7.98 17.56 -10.39
C GLN A 288 -9.34 17.55 -11.10
N GLY A 289 -10.22 18.45 -10.68
CA GLY A 289 -11.43 18.84 -11.41
C GLY A 289 -12.68 18.95 -10.55
N ARG A 290 -13.82 18.98 -11.24
CA ARG A 290 -15.15 18.86 -10.63
C ARG A 290 -15.48 17.40 -10.36
N PHE A 291 -16.38 17.16 -9.41
CA PHE A 291 -16.94 15.83 -9.16
C PHE A 291 -17.53 15.24 -10.47
N PRO A 292 -17.23 13.98 -10.79
CA PRO A 292 -17.88 13.26 -11.89
C PRO A 292 -19.40 13.19 -11.71
N PRO A 293 -20.20 13.09 -12.80
CA PRO A 293 -21.67 13.05 -12.71
C PRO A 293 -22.19 11.87 -11.88
N SER A 294 -21.47 10.75 -11.86
CA SER A 294 -21.73 9.55 -11.05
C SER A 294 -21.61 9.84 -9.54
N PHE A 295 -20.45 10.33 -9.09
CA PHE A 295 -20.17 10.73 -7.71
C PHE A 295 -21.10 11.86 -7.25
N GLN A 296 -21.41 12.83 -8.11
CA GLN A 296 -22.40 13.87 -7.79
C GLN A 296 -23.82 13.28 -7.64
N ALA A 297 -24.24 12.37 -8.52
CA ALA A 297 -25.55 11.72 -8.40
C ALA A 297 -25.64 10.84 -7.14
N ALA A 298 -24.53 10.22 -6.73
CA ALA A 298 -24.43 9.48 -5.47
C ALA A 298 -24.56 10.42 -4.24
N TRP A 299 -23.90 11.58 -4.27
CA TRP A 299 -24.04 12.63 -3.24
C TRP A 299 -25.47 13.18 -3.18
N ASP A 300 -26.04 13.54 -4.33
CA ASP A 300 -27.41 14.05 -4.45
C ASP A 300 -28.43 13.00 -3.95
N SER A 301 -28.20 11.72 -4.22
CA SER A 301 -29.04 10.61 -3.73
C SER A 301 -28.94 10.39 -2.22
N TYR A 302 -27.71 10.46 -1.66
CA TYR A 302 -27.49 10.38 -0.21
C TYR A 302 -28.20 11.53 0.52
N LYS A 303 -28.09 12.76 -0.01
CA LYS A 303 -28.83 13.91 0.51
C LYS A 303 -30.35 13.79 0.33
N ALA A 304 -30.82 13.26 -0.80
CA ALA A 304 -32.24 13.02 -1.02
C ALA A 304 -32.83 11.95 -0.09
N ALA A 305 -32.00 11.02 0.41
CA ALA A 305 -32.36 10.05 1.44
C ALA A 305 -32.45 10.65 2.86
N GLY A 306 -32.32 11.97 3.01
CA GLY A 306 -32.43 12.66 4.29
C GLY A 306 -31.23 12.45 5.22
N LYS A 307 -30.07 12.08 4.66
CA LYS A 307 -28.79 12.05 5.40
C LYS A 307 -28.17 13.45 5.45
N ASP A 308 -27.56 13.77 6.57
CA ASP A 308 -26.85 15.03 6.75
C ASP A 308 -25.65 15.14 5.80
N CYS A 309 -25.42 16.36 5.33
CA CYS A 309 -24.21 16.75 4.60
C CYS A 309 -23.85 18.17 5.04
N GLU A 310 -22.89 18.26 5.96
CA GLU A 310 -22.34 19.52 6.47
C GLU A 310 -21.27 20.08 5.53
N ASN A 311 -20.54 19.20 4.84
CA ASN A 311 -19.61 19.58 3.79
C ASN A 311 -20.33 20.32 2.63
N PRO A 312 -19.68 21.34 2.04
CA PRO A 312 -20.26 22.06 0.90
C PRO A 312 -20.56 21.10 -0.25
N ASN A 313 -21.77 21.17 -0.83
CA ASN A 313 -22.13 20.35 -2.00
C ASN A 313 -21.02 20.43 -3.07
N PRO A 314 -20.44 19.31 -3.52
CA PRO A 314 -19.40 19.30 -4.55
C PRO A 314 -19.80 20.05 -5.83
N ALA A 315 -21.08 20.10 -6.20
CA ALA A 315 -21.63 20.89 -7.31
C ALA A 315 -21.54 22.42 -7.12
N ASN A 316 -21.17 22.92 -5.94
CA ASN A 316 -21.09 24.35 -5.64
C ASN A 316 -19.81 25.00 -6.20
N LYS A 317 -19.97 25.82 -7.25
CA LYS A 317 -18.88 26.61 -7.88
C LYS A 317 -18.34 27.77 -7.00
N ARG A 318 -18.94 28.06 -5.85
CA ARG A 318 -18.40 29.02 -4.84
C ARG A 318 -17.57 28.33 -3.76
N ALA A 319 -17.70 27.02 -3.59
CA ALA A 319 -16.92 26.25 -2.63
C ALA A 319 -15.63 25.72 -3.27
N TYR A 320 -15.79 25.01 -4.39
CA TYR A 320 -14.69 24.41 -5.15
C TYR A 320 -14.57 25.07 -6.52
N SER A 321 -13.36 25.17 -7.06
CA SER A 321 -13.14 25.69 -8.42
C SER A 321 -13.42 24.63 -9.50
N ASP A 322 -13.29 24.98 -10.78
CA ASP A 322 -13.29 24.02 -11.89
C ASP A 322 -11.93 23.28 -12.04
N GLN A 323 -10.91 23.68 -11.28
CA GLN A 323 -9.57 23.06 -11.18
C GLN A 323 -9.26 22.58 -9.74
N GLN A 324 -10.29 22.25 -8.95
CA GLN A 324 -10.11 21.83 -7.55
C GLN A 324 -9.26 20.56 -7.48
N LEU A 325 -8.27 20.54 -6.59
CA LEU A 325 -7.48 19.35 -6.27
C LEU A 325 -8.14 18.56 -5.15
N TRP A 326 -8.05 17.23 -5.22
CA TRP A 326 -8.56 16.31 -4.21
C TRP A 326 -7.54 15.19 -4.01
N ALA A 327 -7.31 14.76 -2.78
CA ALA A 327 -6.76 13.45 -2.49
C ALA A 327 -7.89 12.42 -2.49
N ILE A 328 -7.61 11.20 -2.93
CA ILE A 328 -8.49 10.04 -2.80
C ILE A 328 -7.67 8.95 -2.13
N LEU A 329 -8.06 8.58 -0.91
CA LEU A 329 -7.43 7.50 -0.14
C LEU A 329 -8.29 6.24 -0.33
N GLU A 330 -7.72 5.18 -0.90
CA GLU A 330 -8.37 3.88 -1.07
C GLU A 330 -7.99 2.94 0.09
N MET A 331 -9.01 2.34 0.72
CA MET A 331 -8.92 1.44 1.87
C MET A 331 -9.86 0.24 1.66
N ASP A 332 -9.72 -0.81 2.46
CA ASP A 332 -10.75 -1.87 2.54
C ASP A 332 -12.04 -1.37 3.20
N ASP A 333 -13.18 -2.01 2.90
CA ASP A 333 -14.44 -1.80 3.59
C ASP A 333 -14.41 -2.33 5.02
N ALA A 334 -14.22 -1.39 5.95
CA ALA A 334 -14.30 -1.58 7.39
C ALA A 334 -15.71 -1.94 7.90
N GLY A 335 -16.75 -1.84 7.06
CA GLY A 335 -18.12 -2.25 7.38
C GLY A 335 -19.04 -1.07 7.74
N VAL A 336 -19.85 -1.23 8.79
CA VAL A 336 -20.87 -0.25 9.18
C VAL A 336 -20.38 0.59 10.34
N GLU A 337 -20.32 1.92 10.16
CA GLU A 337 -20.05 2.87 11.25
C GLU A 337 -20.92 2.61 12.47
N LEU A 338 -20.30 2.52 13.64
CA LEU A 338 -20.91 2.24 14.93
C LEU A 338 -22.08 3.21 15.21
N GLU A 339 -21.90 4.49 14.90
CA GLU A 339 -22.94 5.53 15.02
C GLU A 339 -24.23 5.26 14.19
N LYS A 340 -24.11 4.50 13.10
CA LYS A 340 -25.24 4.11 12.23
C LYS A 340 -25.83 2.75 12.58
N PHE A 341 -25.21 2.02 13.52
CA PHE A 341 -25.61 0.68 13.90
C PHE A 341 -26.83 0.66 14.85
N LYS A 342 -27.53 -0.49 14.91
CA LYS A 342 -28.69 -0.71 15.78
C LYS A 342 -28.44 -1.90 16.69
N TRP A 343 -27.57 -1.69 17.68
CA TRP A 343 -27.35 -2.63 18.79
C TRP A 343 -28.62 -2.80 19.61
N SER A 344 -28.72 -3.93 20.30
CA SER A 344 -29.83 -4.22 21.22
C SER A 344 -29.47 -5.34 22.20
N SER A 345 -28.21 -5.40 22.65
CA SER A 345 -27.73 -6.35 23.65
C SER A 345 -26.41 -5.91 24.29
N VAL A 346 -26.15 -6.38 25.52
CA VAL A 346 -24.87 -6.14 26.21
C VAL A 346 -23.69 -6.87 25.57
N PHE A 347 -23.92 -8.05 24.96
CA PHE A 347 -22.87 -8.84 24.29
C PHE A 347 -22.22 -8.05 23.15
N GLN A 348 -23.03 -7.36 22.34
CA GLN A 348 -22.52 -6.46 21.29
C GLN A 348 -21.68 -5.33 21.91
N VAL A 349 -22.15 -4.67 22.97
CA VAL A 349 -21.40 -3.59 23.63
C VAL A 349 -20.07 -4.09 24.22
N TYR A 350 -20.04 -5.30 24.76
CA TYR A 350 -18.83 -5.93 25.32
C TYR A 350 -17.78 -6.19 24.24
N ASP A 351 -18.18 -6.83 23.14
CA ASP A 351 -17.30 -7.12 22.00
C ASP A 351 -16.79 -5.84 21.34
N ILE A 352 -17.67 -4.85 21.15
CA ILE A 352 -17.32 -3.57 20.53
C ILE A 352 -16.33 -2.79 21.41
N PHE A 353 -16.57 -2.72 22.72
CA PHE A 353 -15.67 -1.99 23.62
C PHE A 353 -14.28 -2.63 23.66
N TRP A 354 -14.21 -3.96 23.82
CA TRP A 354 -12.93 -4.64 23.93
C TRP A 354 -12.18 -4.75 22.60
N GLY A 355 -12.85 -4.94 21.47
CA GLY A 355 -12.22 -4.91 20.15
C GLY A 355 -11.50 -3.58 19.88
N VAL A 356 -12.13 -2.46 20.26
CA VAL A 356 -11.53 -1.11 20.16
C VAL A 356 -10.42 -0.90 21.20
N ALA A 357 -10.63 -1.29 22.46
CA ALA A 357 -9.62 -1.12 23.51
C ALA A 357 -8.34 -1.94 23.25
N MET A 358 -8.50 -3.17 22.76
CA MET A 358 -7.40 -3.99 22.27
C MET A 358 -6.73 -3.32 21.07
N GLY A 359 -7.47 -2.95 20.02
CA GLY A 359 -6.92 -2.21 18.87
C GLY A 359 -5.99 -1.05 19.28
N LEU A 360 -6.44 -0.19 20.20
CA LEU A 360 -5.63 0.91 20.72
C LEU A 360 -4.36 0.45 21.44
N ALA A 361 -4.45 -0.54 22.35
CA ALA A 361 -3.30 -1.07 23.09
C ALA A 361 -2.17 -1.56 22.17
N ARG A 362 -2.54 -2.19 21.04
CA ARG A 362 -1.60 -2.71 20.03
C ARG A 362 -0.82 -1.60 19.36
N ALA A 363 -1.51 -0.52 18.98
CA ALA A 363 -0.90 0.64 18.34
C ALA A 363 -0.13 1.53 19.33
N GLU A 364 -0.54 1.59 20.59
CA GLU A 364 0.24 2.18 21.69
C GLU A 364 1.59 1.49 21.85
N GLU A 365 1.64 0.15 21.87
CA GLU A 365 2.91 -0.59 21.97
C GLU A 365 3.75 -0.53 20.67
N TYR A 366 3.12 -0.66 19.50
CA TYR A 366 3.82 -0.71 18.22
C TYR A 366 4.41 0.65 17.78
N ALA A 367 3.69 1.75 17.98
CA ALA A 367 4.02 3.05 17.40
C ALA A 367 3.84 4.26 18.34
N LEU A 368 3.58 4.03 19.64
CA LEU A 368 3.18 5.07 20.59
C LEU A 368 1.99 5.91 20.07
N PHE A 369 0.96 5.19 19.59
CA PHE A 369 -0.20 5.77 18.92
C PHE A 369 -1.20 6.43 19.88
N GLU A 370 -1.78 7.54 19.43
CA GLU A 370 -2.99 8.12 20.01
C GLU A 370 -4.01 8.44 18.92
N HIS A 371 -5.24 7.95 19.05
CA HIS A 371 -6.27 8.19 18.02
C HIS A 371 -6.76 9.65 18.00
N ARG A 372 -6.93 10.24 19.19
CA ARG A 372 -7.33 11.64 19.46
C ARG A 372 -8.68 12.13 18.91
N ASP A 373 -9.34 11.40 18.02
CA ASP A 373 -10.69 11.71 17.53
C ASP A 373 -11.60 10.46 17.42
N LEU A 374 -11.58 9.59 18.44
CA LEU A 374 -12.28 8.31 18.39
C LEU A 374 -13.77 8.41 18.80
N HIS A 375 -14.55 9.15 18.02
CA HIS A 375 -16.01 9.17 18.16
C HIS A 375 -16.67 7.94 17.52
N LEU A 376 -17.99 7.75 17.71
CA LEU A 376 -18.70 6.56 17.22
C LEU A 376 -18.57 6.37 15.70
N GLY A 377 -18.70 7.43 14.88
CA GLY A 377 -18.44 7.36 13.44
C GLY A 377 -17.05 6.83 13.03
N ASN A 378 -16.05 6.89 13.92
CA ASN A 378 -14.67 6.45 13.67
C ASN A 378 -14.38 5.01 14.14
N VAL A 379 -15.42 4.26 14.51
CA VAL A 379 -15.36 2.80 14.68
C VAL A 379 -16.35 2.18 13.68
N CYS A 380 -15.90 1.23 12.87
CA CYS A 380 -16.76 0.44 11.98
C CYS A 380 -16.89 -1.00 12.50
N LEU A 381 -18.01 -1.63 12.15
CA LEU A 381 -18.39 -2.97 12.56
C LEU A 381 -18.61 -3.90 11.35
N ARG A 382 -18.08 -5.12 11.46
CA ARG A 382 -18.30 -6.22 10.52
C ARG A 382 -18.77 -7.46 11.27
N SER A 383 -19.59 -8.31 10.64
CA SER A 383 -19.90 -9.64 11.18
C SER A 383 -18.87 -10.65 10.71
N THR A 384 -18.38 -11.50 11.60
CA THR A 384 -17.54 -12.65 11.26
C THR A 384 -18.35 -13.87 10.81
N ARG A 385 -19.69 -13.79 10.83
CA ARG A 385 -20.60 -14.88 10.46
C ARG A 385 -20.74 -15.03 8.93
N PRO A 386 -20.80 -16.26 8.39
CA PRO A 386 -21.02 -16.49 6.95
C PRO A 386 -22.37 -15.99 6.39
N ASP A 387 -23.34 -15.69 7.25
CA ASP A 387 -24.63 -15.10 6.87
C ASP A 387 -24.62 -13.56 6.87
N GLY A 388 -23.58 -12.93 7.41
CA GLY A 388 -23.47 -11.48 7.57
C GLY A 388 -24.43 -10.86 8.59
N ASP A 389 -25.10 -11.67 9.43
CA ASP A 389 -25.99 -11.14 10.47
C ASP A 389 -25.17 -10.44 11.56
N MET A 390 -25.63 -9.28 12.02
CA MET A 390 -25.00 -8.48 13.08
C MET A 390 -25.89 -8.34 14.33
N GLN A 391 -27.14 -8.82 14.27
CA GLN A 391 -28.17 -8.68 15.30
C GLN A 391 -28.39 -9.98 16.08
N LEU A 392 -28.14 -11.14 15.46
CA LEU A 392 -28.19 -12.44 16.13
C LEU A 392 -26.83 -12.79 16.76
N LEU A 393 -26.87 -13.19 18.04
CA LEU A 393 -25.74 -13.84 18.72
C LEU A 393 -25.33 -15.13 17.97
N ALA A 394 -24.09 -15.57 18.14
CA ALA A 394 -23.61 -16.84 17.63
C ALA A 394 -24.47 -18.04 18.07
N ASP A 395 -24.37 -19.17 17.37
CA ASP A 395 -24.95 -20.44 17.83
C ASP A 395 -24.12 -21.01 18.99
N VAL A 396 -24.40 -20.55 20.22
CA VAL A 396 -23.62 -20.86 21.43
C VAL A 396 -24.10 -22.13 22.15
N ASP A 397 -23.18 -22.99 22.58
CA ASP A 397 -23.48 -24.09 23.52
C ASP A 397 -23.63 -23.56 24.96
N ALA A 398 -24.65 -24.04 25.68
CA ALA A 398 -24.82 -23.82 27.12
C ALA A 398 -23.56 -24.17 27.94
N ASN A 399 -22.79 -25.18 27.53
CA ASN A 399 -21.55 -25.56 28.21
C ASN A 399 -20.40 -24.58 27.97
N GLN A 400 -20.40 -23.86 26.84
CA GLN A 400 -19.41 -22.82 26.53
C GLN A 400 -19.77 -21.51 27.24
N LEU A 401 -21.05 -21.13 27.24
CA LEU A 401 -21.58 -19.97 27.96
C LEU A 401 -21.22 -19.96 29.45
N GLY A 402 -21.18 -21.14 30.10
CA GLY A 402 -20.90 -21.27 31.53
C GLY A 402 -19.44 -21.01 31.95
N ALA A 403 -18.51 -20.85 31.00
CA ALA A 403 -17.08 -20.67 31.26
C ALA A 403 -16.39 -19.62 30.38
N SER A 404 -17.14 -18.90 29.53
CA SER A 404 -16.59 -17.91 28.60
C SER A 404 -16.18 -16.61 29.30
N CYS A 405 -15.11 -15.97 28.81
CA CYS A 405 -14.78 -14.57 29.07
C CYS A 405 -15.94 -13.62 28.73
N GLY A 406 -16.84 -14.00 27.81
CA GLY A 406 -17.97 -13.21 27.34
C GLY A 406 -17.70 -12.40 26.07
N PHE A 407 -16.44 -12.34 25.64
CA PHE A 407 -16.01 -11.74 24.38
C PHE A 407 -16.25 -12.67 23.17
N GLY A 408 -16.47 -12.09 21.99
CA GLY A 408 -16.70 -12.77 20.72
C GLY A 408 -18.12 -13.32 20.50
N ILE A 409 -19.00 -13.27 21.52
CA ILE A 409 -20.32 -13.92 21.51
C ILE A 409 -21.29 -13.26 20.50
N SER A 410 -21.13 -11.98 20.21
CA SER A 410 -21.92 -11.29 19.19
C SER A 410 -21.39 -11.49 17.76
N SER A 411 -20.20 -12.10 17.61
CA SER A 411 -19.51 -12.28 16.33
C SER A 411 -19.28 -10.97 15.55
N LEU A 412 -19.09 -9.86 16.28
CA LEU A 412 -18.74 -8.56 15.73
C LEU A 412 -17.23 -8.33 15.79
N GLU A 413 -16.68 -7.86 14.67
CA GLU A 413 -15.31 -7.38 14.52
C GLU A 413 -15.33 -5.85 14.42
N THR A 414 -14.38 -5.19 15.09
CA THR A 414 -14.25 -3.73 15.12
C THR A 414 -13.06 -3.26 14.27
N THR A 415 -13.24 -2.18 13.52
CA THR A 415 -12.16 -1.50 12.78
C THR A 415 -12.16 -0.01 13.10
N ILE A 416 -11.03 0.51 13.57
CA ILE A 416 -10.78 1.90 13.91
C ILE A 416 -10.37 2.69 12.66
N ILE A 417 -10.97 3.85 12.39
CA ILE A 417 -10.80 4.63 11.15
C ILE A 417 -10.63 6.14 11.38
N ASP A 418 -10.18 6.87 10.35
CA ASP A 418 -9.91 8.32 10.30
C ASP A 418 -8.83 8.83 11.26
N TYR A 419 -7.57 8.72 10.82
CA TYR A 419 -6.38 9.07 11.62
C TYR A 419 -5.96 10.54 11.45
N SER A 420 -6.83 11.40 10.90
CA SER A 420 -6.46 12.77 10.50
C SER A 420 -6.08 13.72 11.64
N LEU A 421 -6.48 13.40 12.88
CA LEU A 421 -6.09 14.11 14.11
C LEU A 421 -5.16 13.31 15.04
N SER A 422 -4.78 12.10 14.64
CA SER A 422 -4.01 11.16 15.46
C SER A 422 -2.52 11.52 15.59
N ARG A 423 -1.80 10.77 16.42
CA ARG A 423 -0.34 10.90 16.63
C ARG A 423 0.34 9.53 16.67
N ALA A 424 1.52 9.40 16.06
CA ALA A 424 2.38 8.21 16.17
C ALA A 424 3.85 8.53 15.86
N GLU A 425 4.77 7.68 16.32
CA GLU A 425 6.17 7.73 15.93
C GLU A 425 6.43 7.00 14.61
N LEU A 426 6.91 7.75 13.62
CA LEU A 426 7.29 7.28 12.31
C LEU A 426 8.74 6.79 12.33
N ARG A 427 8.99 5.65 12.99
CA ARG A 427 10.31 5.02 13.07
C ARG A 427 10.70 4.31 11.76
N LEU A 428 10.84 5.12 10.70
CA LEU A 428 11.15 4.72 9.32
C LEU A 428 12.65 4.51 9.04
N THR A 429 13.51 4.67 10.06
CA THR A 429 14.98 4.59 9.95
C THR A 429 15.60 4.05 11.25
N ASP A 430 16.67 3.27 11.13
CA ASP A 430 17.43 2.67 12.26
C ASP A 430 18.25 3.69 13.10
N ASP A 431 17.99 4.98 12.96
CA ASP A 431 18.67 6.05 13.72
C ASP A 431 17.88 6.34 15.01
N PRO A 432 18.39 5.92 16.19
CA PRO A 432 17.69 6.12 17.46
C PRO A 432 17.67 7.59 17.92
N GLU A 433 18.46 8.48 17.30
CA GLU A 433 18.46 9.91 17.63
C GLU A 433 17.46 10.72 16.78
N LYS A 434 16.84 10.10 15.76
CA LYS A 434 16.02 10.81 14.77
C LYS A 434 14.65 10.16 14.49
N VAL A 435 13.75 10.27 15.47
CA VAL A 435 12.35 9.86 15.34
C VAL A 435 11.53 10.95 14.63
N ASP A 436 10.95 10.64 13.45
CA ASP A 436 9.89 11.44 12.82
C ASP A 436 8.54 11.17 13.54
N VAL A 437 7.62 12.13 13.57
CA VAL A 437 6.36 12.03 14.33
C VAL A 437 5.20 12.55 13.50
N ALA A 438 4.29 11.65 13.09
CA ALA A 438 3.01 12.05 12.55
C ALA A 438 2.19 12.68 13.69
N SER A 439 1.78 13.93 13.53
CA SER A 439 0.89 14.62 14.47
C SER A 439 0.22 15.83 13.83
N THR A 440 -0.99 16.13 14.29
CA THR A 440 -1.76 17.32 13.89
C THR A 440 -1.94 18.24 15.10
N ASP A 441 -1.58 19.53 14.97
CA ASP A 441 -1.84 20.54 16.00
C ASP A 441 -3.34 20.86 16.09
N LEU A 442 -3.93 20.57 17.25
CA LEU A 442 -5.37 20.68 17.49
C LEU A 442 -5.80 22.04 18.05
N ASP A 443 -4.91 22.85 18.62
CA ASP A 443 -5.26 24.19 19.15
C ASP A 443 -5.71 25.13 18.03
N ASN A 444 -5.13 24.97 16.84
CA ASN A 444 -5.49 25.72 15.64
C ASN A 444 -6.78 25.21 14.93
N LYS A 445 -7.35 24.05 15.34
CA LYS A 445 -8.58 23.48 14.75
C LYS A 445 -9.87 24.04 15.34
N GLY A 446 -9.81 24.76 16.48
CA GLY A 446 -10.96 25.38 17.14
C GLY A 446 -11.86 24.45 17.98
N LEU A 447 -11.57 23.14 17.99
CA LEU A 447 -12.36 22.07 18.63
C LEU A 447 -12.78 22.39 20.08
N PHE A 448 -11.84 22.86 20.90
CA PHE A 448 -12.03 23.06 22.34
C PHE A 448 -13.04 24.16 22.71
N ASN A 449 -13.34 25.07 21.77
CA ASN A 449 -14.30 26.15 21.95
C ASN A 449 -15.74 25.75 21.53
N ALA A 450 -15.93 24.58 20.90
CA ALA A 450 -17.23 24.15 20.39
C ALA A 450 -18.21 23.81 21.53
N VAL A 451 -19.50 24.10 21.33
CA VAL A 451 -20.58 23.76 22.26
C VAL A 451 -21.49 22.75 21.57
N GLY A 452 -21.77 21.63 22.23
CA GLY A 452 -22.67 20.60 21.72
C GLY A 452 -24.14 21.01 21.84
N ARG A 453 -24.97 20.51 20.92
CA ARG A 453 -26.41 20.75 20.81
C ARG A 453 -27.25 19.83 21.72
N ASP A 454 -26.74 18.63 21.98
CA ASP A 454 -27.35 17.58 22.80
C ASP A 454 -26.31 16.90 23.71
N GLU A 455 -26.73 15.94 24.53
CA GLU A 455 -25.84 15.26 25.49
C GLU A 455 -24.67 14.51 24.84
N ALA A 456 -24.84 13.95 23.63
CA ALA A 456 -23.80 13.18 22.95
C ALA A 456 -22.74 14.13 22.37
N GLU A 457 -23.17 15.20 21.71
CA GLU A 457 -22.26 16.25 21.27
C GLU A 457 -21.58 16.95 22.45
N ILE A 458 -22.30 17.25 23.54
CA ILE A 458 -21.71 17.88 24.73
C ILE A 458 -20.63 16.96 25.33
N LEU A 459 -20.90 15.66 25.42
CA LEU A 459 -19.90 14.69 25.89
C LEU A 459 -18.69 14.68 24.94
N GLN A 460 -18.87 14.57 23.62
CA GLN A 460 -17.78 14.60 22.65
C GLN A 460 -16.96 15.90 22.70
N ARG A 461 -17.63 17.07 22.79
CA ARG A 461 -16.95 18.37 22.90
C ARG A 461 -16.18 18.50 24.21
N ASN A 462 -16.63 17.83 25.28
CA ASN A 462 -15.89 17.72 26.53
C ASN A 462 -14.73 16.70 26.42
N THR A 463 -14.85 15.59 25.68
CA THR A 463 -13.74 14.65 25.44
C THR A 463 -12.51 15.35 24.86
N TYR A 464 -12.67 16.24 23.87
CA TYR A 464 -11.53 17.04 23.38
C TYR A 464 -10.94 17.97 24.44
N ARG A 465 -11.76 18.54 25.34
CA ARG A 465 -11.28 19.39 26.45
C ARG A 465 -10.48 18.58 27.45
N PHE A 466 -11.00 17.41 27.85
CA PHE A 466 -10.35 16.48 28.75
C PHE A 466 -9.02 15.98 28.19
N MET A 467 -8.99 15.64 26.89
CA MET A 467 -7.78 15.29 26.14
C MET A 467 -6.74 16.43 26.16
N ARG A 468 -7.16 17.69 25.93
CA ARG A 468 -6.26 18.84 26.00
C ARG A 468 -5.77 19.09 27.42
N ALA A 469 -6.63 19.07 28.42
CA ALA A 469 -6.24 19.27 29.82
C ALA A 469 -5.24 18.19 30.26
N GLN A 470 -5.50 16.92 29.94
CA GLN A 470 -4.57 15.82 30.17
C GLN A 470 -3.17 16.06 29.56
N LEU A 471 -3.11 16.58 28.32
CA LEU A 471 -1.83 16.88 27.65
C LEU A 471 -1.13 18.11 28.25
N TYR A 472 -1.87 19.15 28.64
CA TYR A 472 -1.30 20.42 29.11
C TYR A 472 -1.02 20.51 30.62
N THR A 473 -1.74 19.76 31.46
CA THR A 473 -1.67 19.85 32.93
C THR A 473 -1.48 18.49 33.62
N GLY A 474 -1.58 17.39 32.88
CA GLY A 474 -1.61 16.04 33.45
C GLY A 474 -2.96 15.64 34.06
N LEU A 475 -3.94 16.55 34.13
CA LEU A 475 -5.22 16.36 34.82
C LEU A 475 -6.41 16.64 33.87
N PRO A 476 -7.25 15.63 33.52
CA PRO A 476 -8.32 15.80 32.53
C PRO A 476 -9.37 16.87 32.89
N LEU A 477 -9.59 17.12 34.18
CA LEU A 477 -10.65 18.00 34.67
C LEU A 477 -10.21 19.45 34.91
N THR A 478 -9.02 19.86 34.45
CA THR A 478 -8.60 21.28 34.57
C THR A 478 -9.39 22.18 33.62
N GLU A 479 -10.25 23.05 34.17
CA GLU A 479 -10.98 24.06 33.38
C GLU A 479 -10.11 25.26 32.94
N GLU A 480 -8.97 25.50 33.60
CA GLU A 480 -8.07 26.60 33.24
C GLU A 480 -7.45 26.40 31.85
N LYS A 481 -7.76 27.31 30.92
CA LYS A 481 -7.27 27.23 29.54
C LYS A 481 -5.82 27.73 29.44
N SER A 482 -4.87 26.83 29.68
CA SER A 482 -3.43 27.07 29.48
C SER A 482 -3.14 27.64 28.08
N PRO A 483 -2.26 28.65 27.94
CA PRO A 483 -1.81 29.17 26.64
C PRO A 483 -1.30 28.05 25.74
N ALA A 484 -1.51 28.16 24.43
CA ALA A 484 -1.09 27.11 23.50
C ALA A 484 0.44 26.99 23.44
N ILE A 485 0.96 25.76 23.54
CA ILE A 485 2.40 25.46 23.50
C ILE A 485 2.70 24.87 22.11
N PRO A 486 3.47 25.56 21.25
CA PRO A 486 3.80 25.04 19.92
C PRO A 486 4.50 23.69 19.99
N GLY A 487 4.01 22.71 19.24
CA GLY A 487 4.60 21.37 19.16
C GLY A 487 4.12 20.37 20.22
N ILE A 488 3.38 20.77 21.26
CA ILE A 488 2.95 19.85 22.34
C ILE A 488 2.11 18.67 21.82
N TRP A 489 1.40 18.83 20.71
CA TRP A 489 0.66 17.74 20.07
C TRP A 489 1.57 16.69 19.36
N ALA A 490 2.90 16.87 19.33
CA ALA A 490 3.82 15.80 18.94
C ALA A 490 4.22 14.89 20.12
N ASP A 491 4.05 15.36 21.36
CA ASP A 491 4.32 14.57 22.57
C ASP A 491 3.36 13.37 22.69
N TYR A 492 3.78 12.36 23.45
CA TYR A 492 3.02 11.13 23.69
C TYR A 492 2.30 11.16 25.03
N ALA A 493 0.97 11.03 25.00
CA ALA A 493 0.10 11.03 26.17
C ALA A 493 -1.00 9.95 26.04
N PRO A 494 -0.70 8.64 26.18
CA PRO A 494 -1.67 7.56 25.88
C PRO A 494 -2.94 7.57 26.75
N LYS A 495 -2.94 8.31 27.87
CA LYS A 495 -4.15 8.59 28.67
C LYS A 495 -5.26 9.26 27.83
N THR A 496 -4.94 9.89 26.69
CA THR A 496 -5.93 10.40 25.72
C THR A 496 -6.75 9.26 25.09
N ASN A 497 -6.17 8.08 24.82
CA ASN A 497 -6.89 6.90 24.35
C ASN A 497 -7.86 6.39 25.43
N LEU A 498 -7.46 6.39 26.71
CA LEU A 498 -8.35 6.05 27.83
C LEU A 498 -9.52 7.04 27.99
N ILE A 499 -9.28 8.34 27.78
CA ILE A 499 -10.32 9.37 27.74
C ILE A 499 -11.33 9.13 26.61
N TRP A 500 -10.87 8.64 25.45
CA TRP A 500 -11.74 8.23 24.35
C TRP A 500 -12.46 6.90 24.59
N LEU A 501 -11.84 5.91 25.23
CA LEU A 501 -12.52 4.68 25.65
C LEU A 501 -13.64 4.95 26.67
N LEU A 502 -13.43 5.89 27.60
CA LEU A 502 -14.49 6.38 28.49
C LEU A 502 -15.65 7.00 27.70
N PHE A 503 -15.37 7.77 26.65
CA PHE A 503 -16.40 8.33 25.75
C PHE A 503 -17.19 7.22 25.04
N ILE A 504 -16.50 6.28 24.40
CA ILE A 504 -17.12 5.14 23.69
C ILE A 504 -18.00 4.34 24.65
N LEU A 505 -17.50 3.98 25.84
CA LEU A 505 -18.26 3.20 26.81
C LEU A 505 -19.48 3.96 27.36
N LYS A 506 -19.34 5.25 27.71
CA LYS A 506 -20.48 6.09 28.14
C LYS A 506 -21.53 6.26 27.03
N MET A 507 -21.14 6.23 25.76
CA MET A 507 -22.06 6.30 24.61
C MET A 507 -22.76 4.96 24.32
N LEU A 508 -22.07 3.83 24.46
CA LEU A 508 -22.64 2.49 24.28
C LEU A 508 -23.58 2.11 25.44
N ALA A 509 -23.17 2.35 26.68
CA ALA A 509 -23.94 2.01 27.88
C ALA A 509 -25.33 2.69 27.92
N LYS A 510 -25.43 3.92 27.40
CA LYS A 510 -26.70 4.66 27.24
C LYS A 510 -27.75 3.95 26.36
N GLN A 511 -27.38 2.90 25.63
CA GLN A 511 -28.21 2.30 24.58
C GLN A 511 -28.34 0.77 24.68
N ILE A 512 -28.00 0.17 25.83
CA ILE A 512 -28.21 -1.25 26.10
C ILE A 512 -29.70 -1.52 26.32
N GLU A 513 -30.35 -2.23 25.39
CA GLU A 513 -31.67 -2.82 25.63
C GLU A 513 -31.56 -4.07 26.51
N GLN A 514 -32.22 -4.05 27.68
CA GLN A 514 -32.35 -5.24 28.52
C GLN A 514 -33.41 -6.19 27.95
N LYS A 515 -32.98 -7.15 27.14
CA LYS A 515 -33.80 -8.28 26.69
C LYS A 515 -33.84 -9.37 27.76
N ASP A 516 -34.99 -10.03 27.93
CA ASP A 516 -35.14 -11.19 28.80
C ASP A 516 -35.00 -12.49 27.99
N TYR A 517 -33.82 -13.11 28.07
CA TYR A 517 -33.52 -14.38 27.40
C TYR A 517 -34.14 -15.59 28.10
N THR A 518 -34.69 -15.45 29.31
CA THR A 518 -35.33 -16.55 30.06
C THR A 518 -36.73 -16.87 29.54
N LEU A 519 -37.41 -15.88 28.94
CA LEU A 519 -38.74 -16.05 28.34
C LEU A 519 -38.71 -16.65 26.93
N HIS A 520 -37.58 -16.60 26.23
CA HIS A 520 -37.52 -16.81 24.78
C HIS A 520 -37.30 -18.28 24.37
N ASN A 521 -38.10 -19.20 24.91
CA ASN A 521 -37.96 -20.67 24.72
C ASN A 521 -38.40 -21.16 23.30
N SER A 522 -38.18 -20.33 22.28
CA SER A 522 -38.18 -20.69 20.86
C SER A 522 -37.29 -19.73 20.06
N MET A 523 -36.19 -20.26 19.51
CA MET A 523 -35.55 -19.66 18.34
C MET A 523 -36.51 -19.80 17.13
N PRO A 524 -36.53 -18.86 16.17
CA PRO A 524 -37.38 -18.99 14.99
C PRO A 524 -36.97 -20.19 14.12
N LEU A 525 -37.69 -21.30 14.26
CA LEU A 525 -37.50 -22.46 13.39
C LEU A 525 -37.72 -22.05 11.93
N ASN A 526 -36.77 -22.39 11.06
CA ASN A 526 -36.76 -22.15 9.60
C ASN A 526 -38.11 -21.75 8.99
N GLN A 527 -38.32 -20.45 8.73
CA GLN A 527 -39.38 -20.00 7.82
C GLN A 527 -38.97 -20.32 6.37
N THR A 528 -39.08 -21.59 6.01
CA THR A 528 -39.19 -22.01 4.62
C THR A 528 -40.38 -21.31 3.99
N ARG A 529 -40.11 -20.21 3.27
CA ARG A 529 -41.09 -19.60 2.37
C ARG A 529 -41.61 -20.71 1.44
N GLN A 530 -42.94 -20.79 1.31
CA GLN A 530 -43.55 -21.80 0.45
C GLN A 530 -42.98 -21.68 -0.97
N PRO A 531 -42.59 -22.80 -1.61
CA PRO A 531 -42.17 -22.77 -3.01
C PRO A 531 -43.37 -22.36 -3.88
N LEU A 532 -43.28 -21.18 -4.49
CA LEU A 532 -44.18 -20.82 -5.59
C LEU A 532 -43.96 -21.80 -6.75
N GLN A 533 -45.04 -22.07 -7.48
CA GLN A 533 -45.17 -23.27 -8.32
C GLN A 533 -44.12 -23.39 -9.42
N SER A 534 -43.58 -24.61 -9.58
CA SER A 534 -43.00 -25.12 -10.83
C SER A 534 -43.98 -26.13 -11.44
N CYS A 535 -43.98 -26.46 -12.74
CA CYS A 535 -43.29 -25.93 -13.94
C CYS A 535 -44.29 -26.08 -15.13
N PRO A 536 -43.94 -25.77 -16.40
CA PRO A 536 -43.22 -26.72 -17.27
C PRO A 536 -42.25 -26.04 -18.29
N ASP A 537 -41.37 -26.70 -19.05
CA ASP A 537 -41.09 -28.13 -19.29
C ASP A 537 -39.59 -28.31 -19.60
N LYS A 538 -38.95 -29.39 -19.10
CA LYS A 538 -38.36 -30.48 -19.91
C LYS A 538 -37.63 -31.52 -19.03
N ALA A 539 -37.49 -32.73 -19.57
CA ALA A 539 -37.29 -33.95 -18.77
C ALA A 539 -35.96 -34.68 -19.04
N ASN A 540 -35.69 -35.65 -18.17
CA ASN A 540 -34.68 -36.72 -18.22
C ASN A 540 -33.20 -36.33 -18.03
N ILE A 541 -32.63 -36.80 -16.91
CA ILE A 541 -31.60 -37.84 -16.90
C ILE A 541 -31.82 -38.70 -15.64
N GLN A 542 -31.46 -39.99 -15.70
CA GLN A 542 -31.71 -40.96 -14.62
C GLN A 542 -30.50 -41.04 -13.67
N GLN A 543 -30.76 -41.19 -12.36
CA GLN A 543 -29.74 -41.60 -11.38
C GLN A 543 -30.07 -43.00 -10.83
N TYR A 544 -29.03 -43.82 -10.64
CA TYR A 544 -29.14 -45.20 -10.14
C TYR A 544 -29.19 -45.25 -8.61
N SER A 545 -29.88 -46.25 -8.07
CA SER A 545 -30.04 -46.46 -6.63
C SER A 545 -28.98 -47.42 -6.06
N VAL A 546 -28.45 -47.06 -4.88
CA VAL A 546 -27.79 -47.99 -3.95
C VAL A 546 -28.43 -47.78 -2.57
N LYS A 547 -28.63 -48.87 -1.81
CA LYS A 547 -29.26 -48.84 -0.47
C LYS A 547 -28.21 -48.84 0.66
N PRO A 548 -28.51 -48.27 1.83
CA PRO A 548 -27.58 -48.21 2.96
C PRO A 548 -27.54 -49.53 3.76
N PRO A 549 -26.43 -49.81 4.47
CA PRO A 549 -26.39 -50.79 5.54
C PRO A 549 -26.88 -50.17 6.86
N THR A 550 -27.74 -50.87 7.59
CA THR A 550 -28.28 -50.42 8.89
C THR A 550 -27.70 -51.23 10.04
N LYS A 551 -27.23 -50.57 11.10
CA LYS A 551 -27.42 -51.00 12.50
C LYS A 551 -27.15 -49.87 13.49
N LEU A 552 -27.81 -49.92 14.64
CA LEU A 552 -27.82 -48.86 15.63
C LEU A 552 -26.71 -49.05 16.67
N SER A 553 -26.17 -47.93 17.14
CA SER A 553 -25.82 -47.72 18.55
C SER A 553 -26.84 -46.74 19.16
N GLU A 554 -26.99 -46.75 20.48
CA GLU A 554 -28.04 -46.00 21.18
C GLU A 554 -27.80 -44.47 21.15
N PRO A 555 -28.86 -43.64 21.17
CA PRO A 555 -28.72 -42.20 21.18
C PRO A 555 -28.20 -41.69 22.55
N PRO A 556 -27.28 -40.72 22.58
CA PRO A 556 -27.00 -39.96 23.80
C PRO A 556 -28.26 -39.27 24.33
N VAL A 557 -28.34 -39.13 25.67
CA VAL A 557 -29.49 -38.50 26.33
C VAL A 557 -29.68 -37.07 25.85
N SER A 558 -30.87 -36.74 25.35
CA SER A 558 -31.22 -35.38 24.95
C SER A 558 -31.26 -34.45 26.18
N MET A 559 -30.22 -33.64 26.37
CA MET A 559 -30.29 -32.50 27.26
C MET A 559 -31.30 -31.47 26.73
N LYS A 560 -31.95 -30.75 27.64
CA LYS A 560 -33.08 -29.87 27.31
C LYS A 560 -32.61 -28.48 26.85
N HIS A 561 -33.32 -27.90 25.89
CA HIS A 561 -33.12 -26.52 25.47
C HIS A 561 -33.33 -25.48 26.59
N ASP A 562 -34.09 -25.83 27.64
CA ASP A 562 -34.45 -24.95 28.77
C ASP A 562 -33.25 -24.28 29.47
N ASN A 563 -32.03 -24.84 29.36
CA ASN A 563 -30.86 -24.37 30.11
C ASN A 563 -30.12 -23.17 29.46
N ILE A 564 -30.32 -22.90 28.17
CA ILE A 564 -29.56 -21.88 27.43
C ILE A 564 -29.99 -20.46 27.81
N GLY A 565 -31.30 -20.22 27.92
CA GLY A 565 -31.84 -18.89 28.27
C GLY A 565 -31.44 -18.41 29.67
N GLU A 566 -31.36 -19.31 30.64
CA GLU A 566 -30.89 -19.00 32.00
C GLU A 566 -29.38 -18.71 32.03
N ALA A 567 -28.58 -19.41 31.21
CA ALA A 567 -27.15 -19.14 31.07
C ALA A 567 -26.87 -17.78 30.43
N LEU A 568 -27.58 -17.45 29.33
CA LEU A 568 -27.51 -16.14 28.68
C LEU A 568 -27.91 -15.00 29.62
N GLY A 569 -28.99 -15.15 30.39
CA GLY A 569 -29.43 -14.15 31.36
C GLY A 569 -28.40 -13.91 32.49
N LYS A 570 -27.73 -14.95 32.98
CA LYS A 570 -26.65 -14.80 33.98
C LYS A 570 -25.44 -14.07 33.40
N LEU A 571 -25.01 -14.45 32.19
CA LEU A 571 -23.87 -13.80 31.54
C LEU A 571 -24.19 -12.34 31.20
N GLN A 572 -25.41 -12.03 30.75
CA GLN A 572 -25.87 -10.66 30.51
C GLN A 572 -25.69 -9.76 31.74
N THR A 573 -26.09 -10.22 32.93
CA THR A 573 -25.83 -9.50 34.19
C THR A 573 -24.33 -9.34 34.43
N THR A 574 -23.56 -10.43 34.34
CA THR A 574 -22.10 -10.42 34.55
C THR A 574 -21.37 -9.44 33.62
N LEU A 575 -21.75 -9.34 32.34
CA LEU A 575 -21.14 -8.40 31.41
C LEU A 575 -21.58 -6.95 31.70
N THR A 576 -22.80 -6.74 32.20
CA THR A 576 -23.27 -5.41 32.65
C THR A 576 -22.46 -4.94 33.85
N ASP A 577 -22.36 -5.77 34.90
CA ASP A 577 -21.58 -5.49 36.12
C ASP A 577 -20.10 -5.15 35.81
N ARG A 578 -19.52 -5.83 34.81
CA ARG A 578 -18.15 -5.57 34.33
C ARG A 578 -18.04 -4.25 33.57
N LEU A 579 -18.99 -3.90 32.70
CA LEU A 579 -19.00 -2.63 31.96
C LEU A 579 -19.17 -1.44 32.92
N ASP A 580 -20.05 -1.55 33.91
CA ASP A 580 -20.18 -0.56 34.98
C ASP A 580 -18.88 -0.44 35.79
N LYS A 581 -18.18 -1.56 36.04
CA LYS A 581 -16.88 -1.51 36.72
C LYS A 581 -15.77 -0.86 35.88
N ILE A 582 -15.80 -0.99 34.55
CA ILE A 582 -14.88 -0.27 33.65
C ILE A 582 -15.20 1.24 33.65
N LEU A 583 -16.48 1.63 33.73
CA LEU A 583 -16.88 3.03 33.90
C LEU A 583 -16.34 3.64 35.20
N GLU A 584 -16.34 2.90 36.31
CA GLU A 584 -15.67 3.33 37.56
C GLU A 584 -14.15 3.46 37.38
N ILE A 585 -13.49 2.49 36.74
CA ILE A 585 -12.03 2.46 36.57
C ILE A 585 -11.52 3.62 35.71
N LEU A 586 -12.27 3.95 34.65
CA LEU A 586 -11.93 5.00 33.69
C LEU A 586 -12.45 6.40 34.07
N ASP A 587 -13.10 6.57 35.23
CA ASP A 587 -13.63 7.88 35.61
C ASP A 587 -12.52 8.93 35.80
N LEU A 588 -12.82 10.19 35.46
CA LEU A 588 -11.84 11.27 35.41
C LEU A 588 -11.61 11.97 36.76
N GLU A 589 -12.46 11.72 37.76
CA GLU A 589 -12.35 12.28 39.11
C GLU A 589 -12.04 11.19 40.15
N HIS A 590 -12.65 10.01 40.01
CA HIS A 590 -12.58 8.92 41.00
C HIS A 590 -11.98 7.61 40.46
N GLY A 591 -11.49 7.60 39.20
CA GLY A 591 -10.94 6.42 38.55
C GLY A 591 -9.56 6.00 39.07
N ARG A 592 -8.96 5.02 38.40
CA ARG A 592 -7.66 4.46 38.81
C ARG A 592 -6.49 5.26 38.27
N ASP A 593 -5.72 5.86 39.19
CA ASP A 593 -4.45 6.54 38.91
C ASP A 593 -3.45 5.66 38.14
N ASP A 594 -3.46 4.34 38.38
CA ASP A 594 -2.50 3.39 37.81
C ASP A 594 -2.90 2.83 36.42
N MET A 595 -3.99 3.31 35.83
CA MET A 595 -4.34 3.06 34.41
C MET A 595 -3.82 4.23 33.56
N CYS A 596 -2.68 4.07 32.88
CA CYS A 596 -2.03 5.14 32.13
C CYS A 596 -2.30 5.07 30.61
N CYS A 597 -2.52 3.88 30.06
CA CYS A 597 -2.73 3.61 28.63
C CYS A 597 -3.81 2.52 28.39
N ALA A 598 -4.27 2.34 27.15
CA ALA A 598 -5.21 1.27 26.81
C ALA A 598 -4.62 -0.13 27.09
N ALA A 599 -3.31 -0.32 26.92
CA ALA A 599 -2.63 -1.56 27.28
C ALA A 599 -2.72 -1.89 28.78
N ASP A 600 -2.70 -0.90 29.70
CA ASP A 600 -2.92 -1.14 31.14
C ASP A 600 -4.33 -1.66 31.42
N LEU A 601 -5.33 -1.15 30.68
CA LEU A 601 -6.74 -1.53 30.83
C LEU A 601 -6.99 -2.96 30.34
N VAL A 602 -6.43 -3.34 29.18
CA VAL A 602 -6.51 -4.70 28.64
C VAL A 602 -5.76 -5.68 29.55
N ALA A 603 -4.57 -5.32 30.01
CA ALA A 603 -3.82 -6.10 31.00
C ALA A 603 -4.64 -6.36 32.28
N TYR A 604 -5.30 -5.33 32.82
CA TYR A 604 -6.20 -5.47 33.96
C TYR A 604 -7.39 -6.40 33.65
N ALA A 605 -7.99 -6.31 32.46
CA ALA A 605 -9.10 -7.18 32.07
C ALA A 605 -8.70 -8.67 32.00
N ILE A 606 -7.51 -8.98 31.48
CA ILE A 606 -6.94 -10.34 31.48
C ILE A 606 -6.69 -10.80 32.93
N ASP A 607 -6.07 -9.96 33.78
CA ASP A 607 -5.87 -10.21 35.21
C ASP A 607 -7.19 -10.41 36.00
N GLN A 608 -8.34 -9.96 35.48
CA GLN A 608 -9.69 -10.19 36.06
C GLN A 608 -10.51 -11.29 35.37
N GLN A 609 -9.95 -11.99 34.37
CA GLN A 609 -10.65 -13.01 33.57
C GLN A 609 -11.90 -12.43 32.87
N TRP A 610 -11.76 -11.20 32.38
CA TRP A 610 -12.75 -10.48 31.57
C TRP A 610 -12.49 -10.65 30.06
N LEU A 611 -11.21 -10.86 29.72
CA LEU A 611 -10.73 -11.35 28.43
C LEU A 611 -9.86 -12.58 28.70
N ASP A 612 -9.82 -13.52 27.76
CA ASP A 612 -8.85 -14.61 27.78
C ASP A 612 -7.48 -14.12 27.28
N GLU A 613 -6.39 -14.82 27.65
CA GLU A 613 -5.04 -14.61 27.07
C GLU A 613 -5.01 -14.83 25.53
N ASN A 614 -6.10 -15.33 24.95
CA ASN A 614 -6.30 -15.53 23.51
C ASN A 614 -7.07 -14.40 22.81
N ASP A 615 -7.71 -13.47 23.52
CA ASP A 615 -8.59 -12.48 22.88
C ASP A 615 -7.79 -11.29 22.31
N ASP A 616 -6.70 -10.87 22.98
CA ASP A 616 -5.79 -9.83 22.47
C ASP A 616 -4.73 -10.39 21.48
N SER A 617 -5.04 -11.52 20.84
CA SER A 617 -4.09 -12.35 20.12
C SER A 617 -3.76 -11.84 18.71
N TRP A 618 -3.32 -10.59 18.54
CA TRP A 618 -2.65 -10.17 17.29
C TRP A 618 -1.16 -10.55 17.34
N GLU A 619 -0.45 -10.04 18.36
CA GLU A 619 0.88 -10.44 18.80
C GLU A 619 0.84 -11.94 18.99
N LYS A 620 -0.16 -12.48 19.70
CA LYS A 620 -0.28 -13.92 19.84
C LYS A 620 -0.67 -14.66 18.55
N THR A 621 -1.39 -14.12 17.56
CA THR A 621 -1.56 -14.83 16.26
C THR A 621 -0.26 -14.85 15.46
N LEU A 622 0.52 -13.75 15.46
CA LEU A 622 1.81 -13.69 14.78
C LEU A 622 2.89 -14.50 15.51
N ASN A 623 2.88 -14.47 16.84
CA ASN A 623 3.65 -15.36 17.71
C ASN A 623 3.18 -16.81 17.56
N ASP A 624 1.90 -17.10 17.28
CA ASP A 624 1.39 -18.47 17.08
C ASP A 624 1.82 -18.98 15.70
N GLU A 625 1.76 -18.18 14.62
CA GLU A 625 2.35 -18.52 13.32
C GLU A 625 3.86 -18.79 13.47
N VAL A 626 4.59 -17.87 14.10
CA VAL A 626 6.04 -17.98 14.29
C VAL A 626 6.41 -19.08 15.29
N SER A 627 5.57 -19.37 16.29
CA SER A 627 5.79 -20.46 17.25
C SER A 627 5.39 -21.82 16.68
N GLU A 628 4.36 -21.91 15.85
CA GLU A 628 4.01 -23.11 15.10
C GLU A 628 5.15 -23.43 14.11
N LEU A 629 5.65 -22.43 13.38
CA LEU A 629 6.83 -22.54 12.53
C LEU A 629 8.07 -22.97 13.33
N LEU A 630 8.38 -22.29 14.44
CA LEU A 630 9.52 -22.64 15.31
C LEU A 630 9.34 -23.98 16.03
N SER A 631 8.11 -24.47 16.25
CA SER A 631 7.86 -25.80 16.82
C SER A 631 8.15 -26.92 15.82
N GLN A 632 8.03 -26.64 14.52
CA GLN A 632 8.45 -27.52 13.44
C GLN A 632 9.97 -27.46 13.21
N VAL A 633 10.65 -26.37 13.62
CA VAL A 633 12.11 -26.21 13.52
C VAL A 633 12.85 -26.98 14.61
N ASN A 634 13.47 -28.10 14.22
CA ASN A 634 14.44 -28.80 15.05
C ASN A 634 15.78 -28.03 15.13
N SER A 635 15.80 -27.02 16.00
CA SER A 635 16.96 -26.15 16.26
C SER A 635 18.21 -26.89 16.73
N HIS A 636 18.09 -28.06 17.35
CA HIS A 636 19.24 -28.90 17.71
C HIS A 636 19.95 -29.47 16.47
N GLU A 637 19.20 -29.84 15.43
CA GLU A 637 19.79 -30.31 14.17
C GLU A 637 20.43 -29.14 13.40
N LEU A 638 19.82 -27.96 13.38
CA LEU A 638 20.45 -26.75 12.82
C LEU A 638 21.79 -26.45 13.49
N VAL A 639 21.87 -26.49 14.83
CA VAL A 639 23.12 -26.31 15.57
C VAL A 639 24.14 -27.40 15.25
N ARG A 640 23.72 -28.67 15.14
CA ARG A 640 24.61 -29.78 14.77
C ARG A 640 25.20 -29.58 13.38
N LEU A 641 24.35 -29.32 12.39
CA LEU A 641 24.75 -29.08 11.00
C LEU A 641 25.66 -27.84 10.88
N ALA A 642 25.30 -26.73 11.53
CA ALA A 642 26.10 -25.51 11.50
C ALA A 642 27.48 -25.67 12.16
N THR A 643 27.56 -26.41 13.28
CA THR A 643 28.83 -26.77 13.94
C THR A 643 29.70 -27.65 13.02
N GLU A 644 29.10 -28.65 12.35
CA GLU A 644 29.81 -29.51 11.39
C GLU A 644 30.26 -28.77 10.11
N LEU A 645 29.49 -27.77 9.68
CA LEU A 645 29.79 -26.94 8.50
C LEU A 645 30.80 -25.81 8.76
N ASN A 646 31.06 -25.44 10.03
CA ASN A 646 32.05 -24.44 10.42
C ASN A 646 33.24 -25.06 11.16
N ASP A 647 33.84 -26.10 10.56
CA ASP A 647 35.05 -26.81 11.05
C ASP A 647 34.99 -27.30 12.52
N GLY A 648 33.79 -27.56 13.05
CA GLY A 648 33.57 -28.00 14.43
C GLY A 648 33.45 -26.88 15.47
N ILE A 649 33.41 -25.60 15.04
CA ILE A 649 33.21 -24.45 15.92
C ILE A 649 31.76 -24.46 16.45
N PRO A 650 31.54 -24.50 17.79
CA PRO A 650 30.20 -24.51 18.35
C PRO A 650 29.41 -23.22 18.05
N CYS A 651 28.10 -23.37 17.90
CA CYS A 651 27.16 -22.25 17.80
C CYS A 651 25.92 -22.44 18.68
N ILE A 652 25.21 -21.34 18.94
CA ILE A 652 23.84 -21.34 19.47
C ILE A 652 22.85 -20.92 18.40
N PHE A 653 21.68 -21.58 18.37
CA PHE A 653 20.51 -21.08 17.65
C PHE A 653 19.83 -20.00 18.49
N GLN A 654 19.42 -18.91 17.85
CA GLN A 654 18.59 -17.85 18.42
C GLN A 654 17.48 -17.53 17.42
N SER A 655 16.24 -17.50 17.87
CA SER A 655 15.10 -17.12 17.03
C SER A 655 15.24 -15.67 16.53
N GLY A 656 14.66 -15.39 15.38
CA GLY A 656 14.49 -14.04 14.88
C GLY A 656 13.53 -13.23 15.74
N LYS A 657 13.51 -11.92 15.53
CA LYS A 657 12.38 -11.07 15.92
C LYS A 657 11.44 -10.98 14.72
N HIS A 658 10.14 -11.05 14.97
CA HIS A 658 9.08 -10.84 13.97
C HIS A 658 8.33 -9.52 14.18
N SER A 659 8.39 -8.96 15.39
CA SER A 659 7.83 -7.65 15.77
C SER A 659 8.93 -6.63 16.10
N GLY A 660 8.66 -5.34 15.85
CA GLY A 660 9.49 -4.21 16.27
C GLY A 660 10.68 -3.86 15.37
N ILE A 661 11.48 -2.89 15.82
CA ILE A 661 12.53 -2.21 15.03
C ILE A 661 13.61 -3.17 14.50
N ASP A 662 14.02 -4.15 15.31
CA ASP A 662 15.00 -5.18 14.92
C ASP A 662 14.35 -6.39 14.21
N SER A 663 13.19 -6.23 13.55
CA SER A 663 12.47 -7.37 12.96
C SER A 663 13.28 -8.01 11.82
N THR A 664 13.51 -9.31 11.95
CA THR A 664 14.19 -10.15 10.95
C THR A 664 13.18 -11.00 10.19
N MET A 665 12.00 -10.43 9.89
CA MET A 665 10.93 -11.05 9.14
C MET A 665 10.48 -10.15 7.98
N GLY A 666 10.59 -10.67 6.76
CA GLY A 666 9.99 -10.05 5.57
C GLY A 666 8.63 -10.66 5.25
N CYS A 667 7.96 -10.14 4.22
CA CYS A 667 6.62 -10.58 3.81
C CYS A 667 6.50 -12.12 3.71
N SER A 668 7.42 -12.76 2.97
CA SER A 668 7.34 -14.21 2.68
C SER A 668 8.30 -15.09 3.50
N ASN A 669 9.16 -14.51 4.35
CA ASN A 669 10.28 -15.23 4.98
C ASN A 669 10.55 -14.74 6.42
N TYR A 670 10.79 -15.68 7.33
CA TYR A 670 11.23 -15.44 8.71
C TYR A 670 12.69 -15.87 8.85
N HIS A 671 13.54 -15.00 9.43
CA HIS A 671 14.98 -15.24 9.55
C HIS A 671 15.40 -15.45 11.00
N CYS A 672 16.02 -16.60 11.30
CA CYS A 672 16.66 -16.89 12.58
C CYS A 672 18.18 -16.71 12.52
N TRP A 673 18.85 -16.79 13.67
CA TRP A 673 20.29 -16.61 13.82
C TRP A 673 20.99 -17.89 14.31
N LEU A 674 22.19 -18.13 13.79
CA LEU A 674 23.18 -19.04 14.35
C LEU A 674 24.40 -18.20 14.74
N ILE A 675 24.76 -18.21 16.02
CA ILE A 675 25.84 -17.38 16.57
C ILE A 675 26.95 -18.30 17.08
N PHE A 676 28.14 -18.21 16.50
CA PHE A 676 29.29 -19.05 16.83
C PHE A 676 30.09 -18.50 18.02
N ASP A 677 30.84 -19.37 18.71
CA ASP A 677 31.76 -18.99 19.80
C ASP A 677 32.86 -18.00 19.36
N THR A 678 33.11 -17.88 18.05
CA THR A 678 33.99 -16.86 17.43
C THR A 678 33.38 -15.47 17.34
N GLY A 679 32.07 -15.33 17.57
CA GLY A 679 31.29 -14.12 17.30
C GLY A 679 30.76 -14.01 15.86
N GLU A 680 31.09 -14.96 14.99
CA GLU A 680 30.50 -15.07 13.64
C GLU A 680 28.98 -15.32 13.72
N ARG A 681 28.23 -14.81 12.73
CA ARG A 681 26.77 -14.98 12.64
C ARG A 681 26.35 -15.47 11.25
N TRP A 682 25.56 -16.53 11.22
CA TRP A 682 24.82 -16.96 10.05
C TRP A 682 23.33 -16.70 10.25
N ILE A 683 22.63 -16.52 9.14
CA ILE A 683 21.17 -16.41 9.06
C ILE A 683 20.59 -17.75 8.63
N VAL A 684 19.48 -18.16 9.24
CA VAL A 684 18.62 -19.26 8.78
C VAL A 684 17.34 -18.66 8.21
N ARG A 685 17.23 -18.57 6.88
CA ARG A 685 16.03 -18.09 6.16
C ARG A 685 15.03 -19.24 6.04
N ILE A 686 13.80 -19.03 6.50
CA ILE A 686 12.71 -20.02 6.52
C ILE A 686 11.48 -19.38 5.85
N PRO A 687 10.83 -20.02 4.86
CA PRO A 687 9.58 -19.51 4.28
C PRO A 687 8.46 -19.46 5.33
N ARG A 688 7.62 -18.42 5.28
CA ARG A 688 6.43 -18.31 6.16
C ARG A 688 5.29 -19.20 5.66
N MET A 689 4.48 -19.69 6.59
CA MET A 689 3.30 -20.51 6.30
C MET A 689 2.03 -19.66 6.37
N GLY A 690 1.03 -19.94 5.52
CA GLY A 690 -0.27 -19.26 5.54
C GLY A 690 -0.33 -17.86 4.90
N PHE A 691 0.79 -17.25 4.54
CA PHE A 691 0.82 -15.87 4.02
C PHE A 691 0.53 -15.73 2.50
N SER A 692 0.37 -16.82 1.73
CA SER A 692 0.11 -16.74 0.28
C SER A 692 -0.51 -18.00 -0.32
N ASP A 693 -1.24 -17.84 -1.43
CA ASP A 693 -1.80 -18.92 -2.27
C ASP A 693 -0.74 -19.68 -3.11
N VAL A 694 0.55 -19.55 -2.82
CA VAL A 694 1.62 -20.15 -3.62
C VAL A 694 1.70 -21.67 -3.36
N PRO A 695 1.71 -22.51 -4.42
CA PRO A 695 1.83 -23.97 -4.26
C PRO A 695 3.12 -24.37 -3.52
N ALA A 696 3.00 -25.33 -2.59
CA ALA A 696 4.11 -25.74 -1.73
C ALA A 696 5.33 -26.28 -2.49
N ASP A 697 5.10 -26.97 -3.61
CA ASP A 697 6.14 -27.45 -4.53
C ASP A 697 6.91 -26.29 -5.20
N LEU A 698 6.25 -25.17 -5.49
CA LEU A 698 6.91 -23.95 -5.95
C LEU A 698 7.68 -23.25 -4.82
N VAL A 699 7.19 -23.29 -3.58
CA VAL A 699 7.95 -22.77 -2.41
C VAL A 699 9.23 -23.57 -2.20
N GLU A 700 9.20 -24.91 -2.27
CA GLU A 700 10.42 -25.74 -2.19
C GLU A 700 11.39 -25.43 -3.32
N TYR A 701 10.89 -25.33 -4.56
CA TYR A 701 11.72 -25.03 -5.73
C TYR A 701 12.37 -23.63 -5.65
N LEU A 702 11.69 -22.64 -5.05
CA LEU A 702 12.26 -21.31 -4.79
C LEU A 702 13.39 -21.36 -3.75
N VAL A 703 13.24 -22.18 -2.69
CA VAL A 703 14.29 -22.39 -1.67
C VAL A 703 15.53 -23.08 -2.26
N GLU A 704 15.34 -24.14 -3.03
CA GLU A 704 16.45 -24.81 -3.74
C GLU A 704 17.12 -23.86 -4.74
N SER A 705 16.33 -23.10 -5.51
CA SER A 705 16.81 -22.15 -6.51
C SER A 705 17.63 -21.02 -5.92
N GLU A 706 17.20 -20.46 -4.78
CA GLU A 706 17.95 -19.41 -4.09
C GLU A 706 19.28 -19.96 -3.54
N TYR A 707 19.28 -21.13 -2.89
CA TYR A 707 20.52 -21.76 -2.41
C TYR A 707 21.48 -22.07 -3.57
N ALA A 708 20.99 -22.70 -4.65
CA ALA A 708 21.81 -23.05 -5.82
C ALA A 708 22.38 -21.80 -6.51
N THR A 709 21.59 -20.72 -6.57
CA THR A 709 22.02 -19.41 -7.09
C THR A 709 23.15 -18.81 -6.26
N LEU A 710 22.97 -18.72 -4.93
CA LEU A 710 23.99 -18.21 -4.03
C LEU A 710 25.26 -19.09 -4.08
N LYS A 711 25.11 -20.41 -4.21
CA LYS A 711 26.24 -21.35 -4.33
C LYS A 711 27.00 -21.21 -5.64
N PHE A 712 26.34 -20.83 -6.73
CA PHE A 712 27.02 -20.42 -7.97
C PHE A 712 27.77 -19.10 -7.77
N LEU A 713 27.14 -18.11 -7.11
CA LEU A 713 27.72 -16.78 -6.89
C LEU A 713 28.95 -16.78 -5.98
N GLU A 714 29.15 -17.76 -5.10
CA GLU A 714 30.42 -17.96 -4.36
C GLU A 714 31.66 -18.07 -5.28
N SER A 715 31.47 -18.44 -6.56
CA SER A 715 32.53 -18.51 -7.57
C SER A 715 32.68 -17.23 -8.41
N VAL A 716 31.90 -16.20 -8.12
CA VAL A 716 31.83 -14.93 -8.88
C VAL A 716 32.16 -13.78 -7.92
N ASN A 717 32.80 -12.72 -8.40
CA ASN A 717 33.24 -11.60 -7.55
C ASN A 717 32.09 -10.61 -7.27
N VAL A 718 30.96 -11.13 -6.77
CA VAL A 718 29.74 -10.39 -6.43
C VAL A 718 29.57 -10.42 -4.91
N PRO A 719 29.18 -9.31 -4.24
CA PRO A 719 29.00 -9.29 -2.78
C PRO A 719 27.66 -9.94 -2.37
N SER A 720 27.46 -11.22 -2.68
CA SER A 720 26.30 -12.03 -2.26
C SER A 720 26.60 -12.85 -1.00
N PRO A 721 25.58 -13.22 -0.20
CA PRO A 721 25.78 -14.13 0.95
C PRO A 721 26.39 -15.48 0.54
N LYS A 722 27.47 -15.90 1.22
CA LYS A 722 27.93 -17.30 1.18
C LYS A 722 26.84 -18.23 1.75
N VAL A 723 26.67 -19.42 1.19
CA VAL A 723 25.68 -20.41 1.68
C VAL A 723 26.31 -21.71 2.15
N PHE A 724 25.87 -22.15 3.33
CA PHE A 724 26.45 -23.26 4.07
C PHE A 724 25.64 -24.55 3.92
N GLY A 725 24.30 -24.44 3.90
CA GLY A 725 23.40 -25.57 3.68
C GLY A 725 21.96 -25.12 3.42
N TYR A 726 21.11 -26.06 3.03
CA TYR A 726 19.68 -25.88 2.85
C TYR A 726 18.94 -27.19 3.18
N GLY A 727 17.62 -27.13 3.28
CA GLY A 727 16.77 -28.31 3.36
C GLY A 727 15.38 -28.03 2.80
N LEU A 728 14.72 -29.09 2.34
CA LEU A 728 13.34 -29.10 1.81
C LEU A 728 12.50 -30.05 2.68
N VAL A 729 11.18 -29.87 2.76
CA VAL A 729 10.27 -30.74 3.53
C VAL A 729 10.05 -32.08 2.81
N SER A 730 10.12 -32.10 1.48
CA SER A 730 10.06 -33.34 0.69
C SER A 730 11.28 -34.26 0.85
N ASP A 731 12.45 -33.73 1.24
CA ASP A 731 13.63 -34.55 1.50
C ASP A 731 13.52 -35.28 2.85
N HIS A 732 13.36 -36.61 2.80
CA HIS A 732 13.33 -37.47 3.98
C HIS A 732 14.67 -37.51 4.76
N SER A 733 15.76 -36.95 4.22
CA SER A 733 17.02 -36.75 4.93
C SER A 733 17.00 -35.49 5.81
N ASN A 734 16.15 -34.50 5.51
CA ASN A 734 16.03 -33.26 6.27
C ASN A 734 15.40 -33.49 7.64
N ARG A 735 16.23 -33.42 8.69
CA ARG A 735 15.80 -33.55 10.10
C ARG A 735 15.49 -32.21 10.78
N VAL A 736 15.56 -31.09 10.06
CA VAL A 736 15.20 -29.76 10.58
C VAL A 736 13.68 -29.56 10.62
N GLY A 737 12.92 -30.27 9.79
CA GLY A 737 11.45 -30.30 9.81
C GLY A 737 10.74 -29.25 8.94
N VAL A 738 11.46 -28.22 8.50
CA VAL A 738 10.96 -27.16 7.60
C VAL A 738 11.90 -26.95 6.40
N CYS A 739 11.46 -26.19 5.40
CA CYS A 739 12.34 -25.65 4.36
C CYS A 739 13.23 -24.54 4.94
N TYR A 740 14.52 -24.52 4.61
CA TYR A 740 15.43 -23.48 5.11
C TYR A 740 16.66 -23.26 4.21
N ILE A 741 17.31 -22.10 4.36
CA ILE A 741 18.65 -21.79 3.84
C ILE A 741 19.53 -21.26 4.99
N MET A 742 20.69 -21.86 5.21
CA MET A 742 21.74 -21.35 6.10
C MET A 742 22.75 -20.52 5.28
N MET A 743 22.82 -19.22 5.55
CA MET A 743 23.64 -18.26 4.79
C MET A 743 24.39 -17.25 5.68
N GLN A 744 25.37 -16.56 5.10
CA GLN A 744 26.16 -15.54 5.78
C GLN A 744 25.32 -14.29 6.10
N ALA A 745 25.47 -13.73 7.30
CA ALA A 745 24.98 -12.38 7.59
C ALA A 745 25.91 -11.33 6.94
N LEU A 746 25.37 -10.50 6.05
CA LEU A 746 26.10 -9.36 5.47
C LEU A 746 25.84 -8.06 6.26
N PRO A 747 26.82 -7.14 6.36
CA PRO A 747 26.63 -5.85 7.00
C PRO A 747 25.98 -4.82 6.06
N GLY A 748 25.50 -3.71 6.62
CA GLY A 748 24.92 -2.58 5.89
C GLY A 748 23.39 -2.45 6.08
N LYS A 749 22.81 -1.40 5.51
CA LYS A 749 21.39 -1.05 5.52
C LYS A 749 20.83 -1.06 4.08
N PRO A 750 19.54 -1.34 3.85
CA PRO A 750 18.92 -1.27 2.51
C PRO A 750 19.07 0.11 1.85
N TYR A 751 19.39 0.13 0.55
CA TYR A 751 19.62 1.35 -0.21
C TYR A 751 18.31 2.10 -0.56
N GLY A 752 17.98 3.11 0.26
CA GLY A 752 16.88 4.04 0.01
C GLY A 752 17.19 5.06 -1.11
N ALA A 753 17.03 4.65 -2.37
CA ALA A 753 17.39 5.46 -3.54
C ALA A 753 16.75 6.87 -3.60
N HIS A 754 15.55 7.03 -3.03
CA HIS A 754 14.84 8.33 -2.96
C HIS A 754 15.45 9.31 -1.93
N ASN A 755 16.19 8.81 -0.93
CA ASN A 755 16.89 9.62 0.07
C ASN A 755 18.34 9.91 -0.31
N ALA A 756 18.85 9.30 -1.39
CA ALA A 756 20.23 9.45 -1.82
C ALA A 756 20.44 10.75 -2.62
N SER A 757 21.45 11.55 -2.24
CA SER A 757 21.91 12.66 -3.07
C SER A 757 22.48 12.15 -4.42
N PRO A 758 22.55 12.98 -5.48
CA PRO A 758 23.06 12.56 -6.78
C PRO A 758 24.44 11.89 -6.74
N ALA A 759 25.35 12.37 -5.88
CA ALA A 759 26.68 11.78 -5.72
C ALA A 759 26.66 10.42 -4.99
N GLN A 760 25.74 10.23 -4.04
CA GLN A 760 25.51 8.92 -3.41
C GLN A 760 24.88 7.92 -4.39
N LYS A 761 23.94 8.38 -5.23
CA LYS A 761 23.38 7.56 -6.32
C LYS A 761 24.45 7.16 -7.34
N GLU A 762 25.26 8.11 -7.83
CA GLU A 762 26.35 7.84 -8.76
C GLU A 762 27.34 6.81 -8.18
N ARG A 763 27.69 6.94 -6.89
CA ARG A 763 28.55 5.98 -6.17
C ARG A 763 27.95 4.57 -6.14
N VAL A 764 26.65 4.42 -5.89
CA VAL A 764 25.98 3.11 -5.92
C VAL A 764 25.90 2.57 -7.35
N ILE A 765 25.56 3.38 -8.35
CA ILE A 765 25.52 2.98 -9.77
C ILE A 765 26.90 2.53 -10.29
N GLU A 766 27.99 3.19 -9.88
CA GLU A 766 29.37 2.74 -10.19
C GLU A 766 29.67 1.34 -9.62
N GLN A 767 29.10 1.00 -8.47
CA GLN A 767 29.24 -0.33 -7.85
C GLN A 767 28.27 -1.37 -8.46
N VAL A 768 27.10 -0.94 -8.94
CA VAL A 768 26.23 -1.76 -9.80
C VAL A 768 26.99 -2.16 -11.07
N ALA A 769 27.64 -1.20 -11.75
CA ALA A 769 28.49 -1.47 -12.90
C ALA A 769 29.64 -2.45 -12.59
N ASN A 770 30.24 -2.39 -11.39
CA ASN A 770 31.27 -3.35 -10.98
C ASN A 770 30.73 -4.79 -10.95
N TYR A 771 29.56 -5.06 -10.34
CA TYR A 771 29.06 -6.43 -10.25
C TYR A 771 28.54 -6.95 -11.60
N LEU A 772 27.92 -6.10 -12.44
CA LEU A 772 27.50 -6.49 -13.80
C LEU A 772 28.70 -6.92 -14.66
N VAL A 773 29.85 -6.25 -14.49
CA VAL A 773 31.14 -6.65 -15.10
C VAL A 773 31.63 -8.01 -14.59
N GLU A 774 31.36 -8.40 -13.34
CA GLU A 774 31.73 -9.74 -12.84
C GLU A 774 30.75 -10.83 -13.32
N ILE A 775 29.48 -10.50 -13.51
CA ILE A 775 28.49 -11.38 -14.14
C ILE A 775 28.81 -11.65 -15.62
N SER A 776 29.24 -10.65 -16.40
CA SER A 776 29.54 -10.83 -17.83
C SER A 776 30.70 -11.80 -18.10
N LYS A 777 31.61 -11.99 -17.13
CA LYS A 777 32.70 -12.97 -17.19
C LYS A 777 32.23 -14.43 -16.99
N ARG A 778 30.95 -14.65 -16.70
CA ARG A 778 30.35 -15.96 -16.39
C ARG A 778 29.15 -16.30 -17.31
N PRO A 779 29.35 -16.41 -18.64
CA PRO A 779 28.29 -16.88 -19.54
C PRO A 779 27.90 -18.33 -19.24
N LEU A 780 26.60 -18.61 -19.33
CA LEU A 780 25.95 -19.88 -19.00
C LEU A 780 25.21 -20.45 -20.23
N PRO A 781 24.99 -21.77 -20.30
CA PRO A 781 24.57 -22.45 -21.54
C PRO A 781 23.06 -22.51 -21.78
N ALA A 782 22.23 -22.13 -20.81
CA ALA A 782 20.77 -22.12 -20.92
C ALA A 782 20.13 -21.03 -20.04
N ILE A 783 18.93 -20.61 -20.44
CA ILE A 783 17.99 -19.79 -19.66
C ILE A 783 17.23 -20.70 -18.71
N GLY A 784 17.09 -20.27 -17.45
CA GLY A 784 16.50 -21.09 -16.38
C GLY A 784 16.79 -20.53 -14.99
N SER A 785 16.27 -21.15 -13.94
CA SER A 785 16.77 -20.92 -12.58
C SER A 785 17.83 -21.99 -12.24
N PHE A 786 18.68 -21.73 -11.24
CA PHE A 786 19.60 -22.76 -10.75
C PHE A 786 18.83 -23.82 -9.93
N ALA A 787 19.36 -25.05 -9.89
CA ALA A 787 18.94 -26.14 -9.01
C ALA A 787 20.16 -27.02 -8.65
N MET A 788 20.05 -27.84 -7.60
CA MET A 788 21.15 -28.63 -7.03
C MET A 788 21.25 -30.04 -7.63
N ILE A 789 21.60 -30.11 -8.91
CA ILE A 789 21.72 -31.39 -9.63
C ILE A 789 23.09 -32.03 -9.33
N ASN A 790 23.10 -33.24 -8.78
CA ASN A 790 24.31 -33.98 -8.36
C ASN A 790 25.22 -33.16 -7.41
N ASN A 791 24.61 -32.48 -6.43
CA ASN A 791 25.28 -31.60 -5.45
C ASN A 791 26.07 -30.44 -6.09
N GLN A 792 25.72 -30.00 -7.31
CA GLN A 792 26.30 -28.84 -7.99
C GLN A 792 25.20 -27.93 -8.55
N PRO A 793 25.36 -26.60 -8.55
CA PRO A 793 24.45 -25.68 -9.21
C PRO A 793 24.42 -25.93 -10.73
N GLN A 794 23.25 -26.25 -11.27
CA GLN A 794 23.01 -26.44 -12.70
C GLN A 794 21.72 -25.75 -13.12
N ILE A 795 21.58 -25.45 -14.42
CA ILE A 795 20.39 -24.75 -14.94
C ILE A 795 19.23 -25.73 -15.11
N SER A 796 18.10 -25.37 -14.51
CA SER A 796 16.82 -26.09 -14.55
C SER A 796 15.71 -25.11 -15.00
N ALA A 797 14.44 -25.50 -14.91
CA ALA A 797 13.31 -24.61 -15.23
C ALA A 797 13.40 -23.28 -14.47
N VAL A 798 12.96 -22.18 -15.09
CA VAL A 798 12.75 -20.90 -14.39
C VAL A 798 11.70 -21.14 -13.29
N ALA A 799 11.98 -20.69 -12.07
CA ALA A 799 11.09 -20.90 -10.93
C ALA A 799 9.74 -20.18 -11.11
N SER A 800 9.76 -18.86 -11.35
CA SER A 800 8.57 -18.07 -11.69
C SER A 800 8.96 -16.69 -12.27
N ASN A 801 7.98 -15.81 -12.47
CA ASN A 801 8.18 -14.36 -12.63
C ASN A 801 8.15 -13.64 -11.25
N ARG A 802 8.50 -12.35 -11.21
CA ARG A 802 8.50 -11.54 -9.95
C ARG A 802 7.14 -11.54 -9.23
N PHE A 803 6.05 -11.70 -9.97
CA PHE A 803 4.67 -11.63 -9.45
C PHE A 803 4.06 -12.99 -9.08
N VAL A 804 4.84 -14.08 -9.12
CA VAL A 804 4.39 -15.48 -8.88
C VAL A 804 3.14 -15.89 -9.69
N ALA A 805 2.98 -15.30 -10.87
CA ALA A 805 1.84 -15.51 -11.76
C ALA A 805 2.09 -16.59 -12.82
N LEU A 806 3.34 -17.01 -13.01
CA LEU A 806 3.74 -18.15 -13.84
C LEU A 806 4.14 -19.32 -12.94
N GLY A 807 3.86 -20.55 -13.37
CA GLY A 807 4.45 -21.75 -12.75
C GLY A 807 5.93 -21.91 -13.12
N THR A 808 6.47 -23.11 -12.99
CA THR A 808 7.81 -23.45 -13.49
C THR A 808 7.81 -23.68 -15.01
N TYR A 809 8.82 -23.17 -15.72
CA TYR A 809 8.89 -23.27 -17.20
C TYR A 809 10.32 -23.27 -17.75
N GLY A 810 10.56 -23.98 -18.85
CA GLY A 810 11.90 -24.19 -19.42
C GLY A 810 12.59 -25.45 -18.87
N PRO A 811 13.94 -25.52 -18.84
CA PRO A 811 14.89 -24.50 -19.30
C PRO A 811 14.87 -24.30 -20.83
N PHE A 812 15.55 -23.26 -21.32
CA PHE A 812 15.64 -22.94 -22.75
C PHE A 812 17.10 -22.70 -23.20
N THR A 813 17.52 -23.32 -24.30
CA THR A 813 18.80 -23.00 -24.97
C THR A 813 18.65 -21.93 -26.05
N SER A 814 17.48 -21.28 -26.12
CA SER A 814 17.06 -20.38 -27.20
C SER A 814 16.37 -19.15 -26.61
N ARG A 815 16.88 -17.96 -26.97
CA ARG A 815 16.31 -16.66 -26.61
C ARG A 815 14.86 -16.54 -27.08
N LEU A 816 14.60 -16.99 -28.31
CA LEU A 816 13.30 -16.90 -28.97
C LEU A 816 12.26 -17.80 -28.29
N ASP A 817 12.66 -18.99 -27.85
CA ASP A 817 11.75 -19.94 -27.22
C ASP A 817 11.39 -19.53 -25.79
N TYR A 818 12.34 -18.96 -25.03
CA TYR A 818 12.06 -18.34 -23.72
C TYR A 818 11.04 -17.19 -23.86
N ILE A 819 11.31 -16.22 -24.73
CA ILE A 819 10.43 -15.07 -24.97
C ILE A 819 9.04 -15.55 -25.43
N THR A 820 8.99 -16.50 -26.37
CA THR A 820 7.73 -17.09 -26.86
C THR A 820 6.98 -17.81 -25.74
N SER A 821 7.66 -18.55 -24.87
CA SER A 821 7.05 -19.29 -23.75
C SER A 821 6.44 -18.36 -22.71
N VAL A 822 7.11 -17.25 -22.35
CA VAL A 822 6.55 -16.23 -21.44
C VAL A 822 5.32 -15.56 -22.06
N ILE A 823 5.40 -15.14 -23.33
CA ILE A 823 4.30 -14.51 -24.06
C ILE A 823 3.08 -15.44 -24.15
N GLU A 824 3.26 -16.68 -24.58
CA GLU A 824 2.16 -17.63 -24.78
C GLU A 824 1.50 -18.05 -23.46
N GLN A 825 2.28 -18.19 -22.37
CA GLN A 825 1.73 -18.44 -21.03
C GLN A 825 0.85 -17.28 -20.54
N TYR A 826 1.32 -16.03 -20.62
CA TYR A 826 0.48 -14.88 -20.29
C TYR A 826 -0.77 -14.82 -21.17
N MET A 827 -0.66 -15.10 -22.47
CA MET A 827 -1.83 -15.13 -23.36
C MET A 827 -2.87 -16.20 -22.97
N ASP A 828 -2.46 -17.41 -22.55
CA ASP A 828 -3.39 -18.42 -22.01
C ASP A 828 -3.99 -17.99 -20.66
N LEU A 829 -3.20 -17.44 -19.73
CA LEU A 829 -3.69 -16.94 -18.43
C LEU A 829 -4.68 -15.77 -18.55
N ILE A 830 -4.46 -14.87 -19.51
CA ILE A 830 -5.38 -13.76 -19.85
C ILE A 830 -6.66 -14.32 -20.45
N ALA A 831 -6.55 -15.30 -21.36
CA ALA A 831 -7.70 -15.91 -22.02
C ALA A 831 -8.59 -16.71 -21.05
N ASP A 832 -8.00 -17.29 -20.00
CA ASP A 832 -8.74 -17.93 -18.90
C ASP A 832 -9.23 -16.94 -17.83
N GLY A 833 -8.92 -15.64 -17.96
CA GLY A 833 -9.32 -14.60 -17.01
C GLY A 833 -8.64 -14.69 -15.65
N GLN A 834 -7.52 -15.43 -15.54
CA GLN A 834 -6.78 -15.62 -14.30
C GLN A 834 -6.01 -14.35 -13.90
N VAL A 835 -5.45 -13.66 -14.91
CA VAL A 835 -4.77 -12.36 -14.81
C VAL A 835 -5.44 -11.32 -15.72
N HIS A 836 -5.26 -10.03 -15.42
CA HIS A 836 -5.70 -8.89 -16.24
C HIS A 836 -7.21 -8.87 -16.63
N SER A 837 -8.07 -9.55 -15.88
CA SER A 837 -9.50 -9.72 -16.18
C SER A 837 -10.35 -8.43 -16.18
N LYS A 838 -9.80 -7.31 -15.68
CA LYS A 838 -10.37 -5.96 -15.82
C LYS A 838 -10.13 -5.33 -17.21
N TYR A 839 -9.10 -5.76 -17.95
CA TYR A 839 -8.71 -5.19 -19.25
C TYR A 839 -8.19 -6.28 -20.24
N PRO A 840 -8.94 -7.39 -20.45
CA PRO A 840 -8.44 -8.55 -21.18
C PRO A 840 -8.18 -8.30 -22.67
N LEU A 841 -8.82 -7.30 -23.30
CA LEU A 841 -8.49 -6.88 -24.66
C LEU A 841 -7.09 -6.27 -24.70
N GLU A 842 -6.86 -5.19 -23.96
CA GLU A 842 -5.59 -4.48 -23.88
C GLU A 842 -4.44 -5.42 -23.49
N ALA A 843 -4.67 -6.30 -22.51
CA ALA A 843 -3.67 -7.29 -22.09
C ALA A 843 -3.37 -8.34 -23.17
N PHE A 844 -4.40 -8.91 -23.82
CA PHE A 844 -4.17 -9.87 -24.91
C PHE A 844 -3.50 -9.20 -26.11
N LEU A 845 -3.83 -7.94 -26.41
CA LEU A 845 -3.16 -7.17 -27.47
C LEU A 845 -1.71 -6.84 -27.14
N PHE A 846 -1.34 -6.63 -25.87
CA PHE A 846 0.05 -6.43 -25.44
C PHE A 846 0.92 -7.65 -25.78
N TYR A 847 0.54 -8.83 -25.30
CA TYR A 847 1.31 -10.05 -25.53
C TYR A 847 1.19 -10.56 -26.98
N HIS A 848 0.05 -10.37 -27.65
CA HIS A 848 -0.06 -10.65 -29.08
C HIS A 848 0.82 -9.72 -29.91
N PHE A 849 0.88 -8.41 -29.61
CA PHE A 849 1.77 -7.49 -30.32
C PHE A 849 3.24 -7.90 -30.14
N LEU A 850 3.64 -8.22 -28.91
CA LEU A 850 4.96 -8.76 -28.62
C LEU A 850 5.24 -10.07 -29.38
N ARG A 851 4.27 -10.96 -29.55
CA ARG A 851 4.46 -12.19 -30.34
C ARG A 851 4.80 -11.91 -31.79
N GLU A 852 4.09 -10.98 -32.44
CA GLU A 852 4.32 -10.63 -33.84
C GLU A 852 5.63 -9.83 -34.05
N ASN A 853 6.21 -9.27 -32.98
CA ASN A 853 7.42 -8.44 -33.02
C ASN A 853 8.51 -8.95 -32.07
N LYS A 854 8.51 -10.25 -31.74
CA LYS A 854 9.39 -10.84 -30.72
C LYS A 854 10.87 -10.77 -31.06
N ASP A 855 11.21 -10.60 -32.34
CA ASP A 855 12.58 -10.37 -32.78
C ASP A 855 13.13 -9.02 -32.26
N SER A 856 12.27 -8.04 -31.99
CA SER A 856 12.64 -6.75 -31.36
C SER A 856 13.00 -6.87 -29.86
N LEU A 857 12.75 -8.01 -29.23
CA LEU A 857 13.25 -8.34 -27.88
C LEU A 857 14.65 -8.99 -27.91
N ILE A 858 15.20 -9.28 -29.09
CA ILE A 858 16.48 -9.98 -29.23
C ILE A 858 17.55 -9.02 -29.74
N ASN A 859 18.59 -8.78 -28.93
CA ASN A 859 19.80 -8.10 -29.40
C ASN A 859 20.60 -9.07 -30.31
N PRO A 860 20.81 -8.76 -31.61
CA PRO A 860 21.49 -9.63 -32.55
C PRO A 860 23.01 -9.70 -32.33
N ASP A 861 23.61 -8.69 -31.70
CA ASP A 861 25.07 -8.56 -31.58
C ASP A 861 25.67 -9.47 -30.49
N VAL A 862 24.82 -10.08 -29.65
CA VAL A 862 25.23 -11.07 -28.64
C VAL A 862 25.05 -12.49 -29.17
N ALA A 863 26.05 -13.34 -28.94
CA ALA A 863 26.06 -14.74 -29.36
C ALA A 863 24.87 -15.54 -28.77
N GLU A 864 24.25 -16.37 -29.59
CA GLU A 864 22.96 -17.02 -29.28
C GLU A 864 22.99 -18.04 -28.13
N GLN A 865 24.19 -18.49 -27.74
CA GLN A 865 24.43 -19.52 -26.73
C GLN A 865 25.00 -18.96 -25.41
N GLN A 866 24.94 -17.64 -25.19
CA GLN A 866 25.44 -16.99 -23.98
C GLN A 866 24.30 -16.31 -23.20
N PHE A 867 24.07 -16.83 -22.00
CA PHE A 867 23.08 -16.33 -21.04
C PHE A 867 23.77 -15.95 -19.72
N PHE A 868 23.16 -15.08 -18.93
CA PHE A 868 23.78 -14.48 -17.75
C PHE A 868 22.79 -14.40 -16.60
N ILE A 869 23.24 -14.52 -15.36
CA ILE A 869 22.37 -14.41 -14.19
C ILE A 869 21.86 -12.96 -14.01
N LYS A 870 20.57 -12.83 -13.67
CA LYS A 870 19.91 -11.56 -13.34
C LYS A 870 19.26 -11.64 -11.95
N HIS A 871 19.53 -10.63 -11.13
CA HIS A 871 18.73 -10.36 -9.93
C HIS A 871 17.34 -9.88 -10.36
N VAL A 872 16.28 -10.60 -9.98
CA VAL A 872 14.93 -10.43 -10.57
C VAL A 872 14.09 -9.38 -9.85
N ASP A 873 14.37 -9.05 -8.59
CA ASP A 873 13.72 -7.94 -7.87
C ASP A 873 14.70 -6.80 -7.55
N ASP A 874 15.33 -6.29 -8.61
CA ASP A 874 16.35 -5.25 -8.62
C ASP A 874 15.83 -3.82 -8.35
N LYS A 875 14.87 -3.65 -7.44
CA LYS A 875 14.20 -2.35 -7.15
C LYS A 875 15.00 -1.38 -6.28
N GLY A 876 16.19 -1.77 -5.83
CA GLY A 876 17.13 -0.92 -5.06
C GLY A 876 17.36 -1.38 -3.62
N ASP A 877 16.30 -1.71 -2.87
CA ASP A 877 16.39 -2.12 -1.46
C ASP A 877 17.17 -3.43 -1.21
N HIS A 878 17.19 -4.34 -2.19
CA HIS A 878 18.08 -5.52 -2.24
C HIS A 878 19.59 -5.21 -2.16
N LEU A 879 20.01 -3.94 -2.33
CA LEU A 879 21.40 -3.51 -2.13
C LEU A 879 21.58 -3.06 -0.67
N LEU A 880 22.48 -3.72 0.05
CA LEU A 880 22.97 -3.25 1.35
C LEU A 880 24.12 -2.26 1.13
N VAL A 881 24.08 -1.14 1.84
CA VAL A 881 25.12 -0.11 1.85
C VAL A 881 25.60 0.23 3.26
N ASP A 882 26.85 0.69 3.37
CA ASP A 882 27.34 1.38 4.57
C ASP A 882 27.03 2.89 4.56
N GLU A 883 27.42 3.60 5.63
CA GLU A 883 27.19 5.04 5.78
C GLU A 883 27.93 5.89 4.72
N ASP A 884 28.97 5.35 4.08
CA ASP A 884 29.71 5.94 2.95
C ASP A 884 29.11 5.56 1.58
N PHE A 885 27.97 4.86 1.55
CA PHE A 885 27.30 4.35 0.35
C PHE A 885 28.17 3.39 -0.48
N ASN A 886 29.05 2.63 0.18
CA ASN A 886 29.68 1.46 -0.42
C ASN A 886 28.69 0.28 -0.40
N VAL A 887 28.56 -0.47 -1.49
CA VAL A 887 27.68 -1.65 -1.55
C VAL A 887 28.36 -2.81 -0.81
N THR A 888 27.89 -3.07 0.41
CA THR A 888 28.39 -4.12 1.30
C THR A 888 27.74 -5.48 1.04
N GLY A 889 26.58 -5.51 0.37
CA GLY A 889 25.88 -6.73 0.05
C GLY A 889 24.82 -6.58 -1.04
N ILE A 890 24.52 -7.67 -1.73
CA ILE A 890 23.35 -7.85 -2.59
C ILE A 890 22.60 -9.06 -2.05
N ILE A 891 21.42 -8.82 -1.49
CA ILE A 891 20.59 -9.82 -0.81
C ILE A 891 19.33 -10.14 -1.61
N ASP A 892 18.54 -11.08 -1.11
CA ASP A 892 17.25 -11.51 -1.67
C ASP A 892 17.28 -12.00 -3.13
N TRP A 893 18.17 -12.97 -3.41
CA TRP A 893 18.27 -13.66 -4.69
C TRP A 893 17.11 -14.64 -4.98
N GLN A 894 15.98 -14.48 -4.30
CA GLN A 894 14.75 -15.21 -4.58
C GLN A 894 14.25 -14.82 -5.99
N PHE A 895 13.65 -15.79 -6.71
CA PHE A 895 13.27 -15.67 -8.14
C PHE A 895 14.42 -15.40 -9.14
N ALA A 896 15.69 -15.39 -8.72
CA ALA A 896 16.81 -15.21 -9.64
C ALA A 896 16.81 -16.24 -10.79
N ARG A 897 17.20 -15.79 -11.98
CA ARG A 897 17.28 -16.63 -13.19
C ARG A 897 18.41 -16.19 -14.10
N VAL A 898 18.82 -17.11 -14.96
CA VAL A 898 19.76 -16.95 -16.05
C VAL A 898 18.98 -16.62 -17.31
N VAL A 899 19.38 -15.57 -18.02
CA VAL A 899 18.57 -14.84 -19.00
C VAL A 899 19.40 -14.32 -20.18
N PRO A 900 18.77 -13.84 -21.28
CA PRO A 900 19.50 -13.17 -22.37
C PRO A 900 20.23 -11.91 -21.88
N ALA A 901 21.36 -11.56 -22.50
CA ALA A 901 22.15 -10.37 -22.15
C ALA A 901 21.34 -9.05 -22.11
N ALA A 902 20.31 -8.92 -22.95
CA ALA A 902 19.42 -7.75 -22.96
C ALA A 902 18.51 -7.63 -21.71
N GLU A 903 18.28 -8.72 -20.98
CA GLU A 903 17.62 -8.73 -19.67
C GLU A 903 18.64 -8.66 -18.52
N ALA A 904 19.84 -9.23 -18.73
CA ALA A 904 20.92 -9.23 -17.75
C ALA A 904 21.56 -7.84 -17.51
N PHE A 905 21.83 -7.11 -18.60
CA PHE A 905 22.61 -5.87 -18.61
C PHE A 905 21.88 -4.66 -19.22
N GLY A 906 20.62 -4.85 -19.62
CA GLY A 906 19.78 -3.76 -20.13
C GLY A 906 19.24 -2.86 -19.02
N PRO A 907 18.44 -1.85 -19.37
CA PRO A 907 17.77 -0.96 -18.44
C PRO A 907 17.09 -1.71 -17.28
N SER A 908 17.46 -1.37 -16.05
CA SER A 908 17.10 -2.07 -14.82
C SER A 908 15.96 -1.34 -14.08
N TYR A 909 15.44 -1.94 -13.00
CA TYR A 909 14.56 -1.22 -12.05
C TYR A 909 15.33 -0.27 -11.13
N VAL A 910 16.59 -0.56 -10.76
CA VAL A 910 17.40 0.34 -9.91
C VAL A 910 17.77 1.64 -10.62
N THR A 911 17.71 1.62 -11.96
CA THR A 911 17.92 2.76 -12.85
C THR A 911 16.63 3.21 -13.55
N ALA A 912 15.45 2.71 -13.17
CA ALA A 912 14.20 3.04 -13.87
C ALA A 912 13.67 4.43 -13.51
N ASP A 913 13.42 5.24 -14.54
CA ASP A 913 12.40 6.30 -14.45
C ASP A 913 11.01 5.64 -14.50
N LEU A 914 10.34 5.64 -13.36
CA LEU A 914 9.03 5.01 -13.17
C LEU A 914 7.90 5.83 -13.81
N GLU A 915 8.08 7.15 -14.02
CA GLU A 915 7.11 7.97 -14.76
C GLU A 915 7.15 7.64 -16.26
N SER A 916 8.36 7.51 -16.81
CA SER A 916 8.60 7.03 -18.18
C SER A 916 8.03 5.63 -18.39
N LEU A 917 8.29 4.70 -17.48
CA LEU A 917 7.86 3.30 -17.60
C LEU A 917 6.33 3.16 -17.76
N TYR A 918 5.55 4.02 -17.11
CA TYR A 918 4.08 4.05 -17.14
C TYR A 918 3.49 4.97 -18.23
N SER A 919 4.31 5.35 -19.21
CA SER A 919 3.96 6.31 -20.24
C SER A 919 4.05 5.75 -21.66
N SER A 920 3.11 6.15 -22.52
CA SER A 920 3.23 6.08 -23.98
C SER A 920 3.88 7.33 -24.58
N SER A 921 4.06 8.38 -23.78
CA SER A 921 4.54 9.69 -24.22
C SER A 921 6.00 9.98 -23.84
N LEU A 922 6.50 9.33 -22.79
CA LEU A 922 7.87 9.32 -22.31
C LEU A 922 8.38 7.87 -22.44
N THR A 923 9.47 7.68 -23.17
CA THR A 923 9.95 6.36 -23.59
C THR A 923 11.43 6.45 -23.93
N GLY A 924 12.23 5.51 -23.44
CA GLY A 924 13.68 5.49 -23.64
C GLY A 924 14.43 5.13 -22.35
N VAL A 925 15.76 5.16 -22.42
CA VAL A 925 16.62 4.97 -21.26
C VAL A 925 16.62 6.23 -20.37
N SER A 926 16.66 6.04 -19.05
CA SER A 926 16.65 7.13 -18.08
C SER A 926 18.03 7.81 -17.94
N ALA A 927 18.10 8.89 -17.16
CA ALA A 927 19.38 9.47 -16.78
C ALA A 927 20.25 8.50 -15.96
N ASP A 928 19.65 7.64 -15.13
CA ASP A 928 20.37 6.66 -14.31
C ASP A 928 20.81 5.44 -15.15
N ASP A 929 20.04 5.05 -16.17
CA ASP A 929 20.44 4.05 -17.17
C ASP A 929 21.69 4.53 -17.93
N LEU A 930 21.76 5.82 -18.28
CA LEU A 930 22.92 6.45 -18.91
C LEU A 930 24.13 6.56 -17.95
N LEU A 931 23.91 6.89 -16.67
CA LEU A 931 24.98 6.87 -15.66
C LEU A 931 25.58 5.45 -15.49
N LEU A 932 24.74 4.41 -15.58
CA LEU A 932 25.18 3.02 -15.56
C LEU A 932 26.00 2.68 -16.82
N ALA A 933 25.53 3.08 -18.00
CA ALA A 933 26.25 2.88 -19.25
C ALA A 933 27.62 3.58 -19.26
N ASP A 934 27.70 4.83 -18.80
CA ASP A 934 28.97 5.54 -18.68
C ASP A 934 29.89 4.94 -17.59
N ALA A 935 29.35 4.39 -16.50
CA ALA A 935 30.14 3.65 -15.53
C ALA A 935 30.72 2.34 -16.12
N LEU A 936 29.98 1.61 -16.95
CA LEU A 936 30.45 0.42 -17.68
C LEU A 936 31.52 0.78 -18.74
N ARG A 937 31.27 1.85 -19.50
CA ARG A 937 32.19 2.43 -20.49
C ARG A 937 33.51 2.88 -19.87
N ARG A 938 33.47 3.59 -18.72
CA ARG A 938 34.67 3.95 -17.93
C ARG A 938 35.48 2.75 -17.46
N LYS A 939 34.88 1.55 -17.39
CA LYS A 939 35.53 0.28 -17.01
C LYS A 939 35.99 -0.54 -18.22
N GLY A 940 35.75 -0.08 -19.45
CA GLY A 940 36.16 -0.74 -20.70
C GLY A 940 35.19 -1.80 -21.24
N TYR A 941 33.92 -1.74 -20.83
CA TYR A 941 32.86 -2.67 -21.28
C TYR A 941 31.82 -1.92 -22.13
N ASP A 942 32.28 -1.42 -23.28
CA ASP A 942 31.44 -0.71 -24.26
C ASP A 942 30.29 -1.58 -24.80
N ASP A 943 30.45 -2.91 -24.81
CA ASP A 943 29.41 -3.88 -25.18
C ASP A 943 28.26 -3.88 -24.16
N LEU A 944 28.58 -3.95 -22.86
CA LEU A 944 27.60 -3.85 -21.79
C LEU A 944 26.97 -2.45 -21.72
N ALA A 945 27.77 -1.40 -21.90
CA ALA A 945 27.28 -0.02 -21.97
C ALA A 945 26.26 0.16 -23.11
N THR A 946 26.54 -0.39 -24.29
CA THR A 946 25.63 -0.37 -25.45
C THR A 946 24.31 -1.09 -25.17
N ILE A 947 24.32 -2.15 -24.35
CA ILE A 947 23.09 -2.83 -23.92
C ILE A 947 22.30 -1.98 -22.90
N ALA A 948 23.01 -1.36 -21.93
CA ALA A 948 22.40 -0.52 -20.89
C ALA A 948 21.77 0.77 -21.45
N GLU A 949 22.41 1.46 -22.40
CA GLU A 949 21.86 2.68 -23.04
C GLU A 949 20.96 2.40 -24.26
N GLY A 950 20.87 1.15 -24.72
CA GLY A 950 20.32 0.79 -26.02
C GLY A 950 18.81 0.99 -26.15
N ASN A 951 18.00 0.25 -25.38
CA ASN A 951 16.54 0.40 -25.31
C ASN A 951 15.94 -0.31 -24.09
N GLU A 952 14.73 0.11 -23.70
CA GLU A 952 14.00 -0.46 -22.56
C GLU A 952 12.87 -1.45 -22.94
N ILE A 953 12.87 -2.00 -24.17
CA ILE A 953 11.82 -2.95 -24.62
C ILE A 953 11.80 -4.17 -23.69
N MET A 954 12.98 -4.67 -23.30
CA MET A 954 13.11 -5.81 -22.37
C MET A 954 12.60 -5.47 -20.96
N ARG A 955 12.92 -4.28 -20.44
CA ARG A 955 12.38 -3.78 -19.16
C ARG A 955 10.85 -3.73 -19.18
N ARG A 956 10.26 -3.13 -20.23
CA ARG A 956 8.81 -3.06 -20.40
C ARG A 956 8.15 -4.44 -20.61
N PHE A 957 8.86 -5.43 -21.17
CA PHE A 957 8.35 -6.79 -21.33
C PHE A 957 8.24 -7.55 -19.99
N HIS A 958 9.29 -7.52 -19.16
CA HIS A 958 9.25 -8.17 -17.85
C HIS A 958 8.46 -7.39 -16.80
N HIS A 959 8.27 -6.08 -16.99
CA HIS A 959 7.25 -5.30 -16.29
C HIS A 959 5.84 -5.73 -16.70
N GLY A 960 5.59 -5.91 -18.01
CA GLY A 960 4.31 -6.34 -18.54
C GLY A 960 3.21 -5.33 -18.24
N LEU A 961 2.17 -5.79 -17.55
CA LEU A 961 1.08 -4.98 -17.03
C LEU A 961 0.94 -5.30 -15.54
N ALA A 962 1.01 -4.30 -14.66
CA ALA A 962 0.87 -4.52 -13.23
C ALA A 962 -0.56 -4.96 -12.84
N ASN A 963 -0.68 -5.66 -11.70
CA ASN A 963 -2.00 -5.87 -11.08
C ASN A 963 -2.59 -4.54 -10.60
N GLY A 964 -3.92 -4.48 -10.42
CA GLY A 964 -4.63 -3.28 -9.97
C GLY A 964 -5.00 -2.27 -11.07
N LEU A 965 -4.17 -2.14 -12.13
CA LEU A 965 -4.29 -1.12 -13.18
C LEU A 965 -5.70 -0.95 -13.79
N SER A 966 -5.95 0.27 -14.27
CA SER A 966 -7.08 0.59 -15.14
C SER A 966 -6.84 0.21 -16.61
N LYS A 967 -7.91 0.30 -17.38
CA LYS A 967 -7.90 0.13 -18.85
C LYS A 967 -7.11 1.22 -19.57
N ASP A 968 -7.08 2.46 -19.06
CA ASP A 968 -6.33 3.56 -19.66
C ASP A 968 -4.83 3.46 -19.33
N GLU A 969 -4.47 2.98 -18.12
CA GLU A 969 -3.08 2.63 -17.80
C GLU A 969 -2.57 1.46 -18.67
N ALA A 970 -3.38 0.42 -18.86
CA ALA A 970 -3.03 -0.67 -19.76
C ALA A 970 -2.85 -0.19 -21.21
N ARG A 971 -3.56 0.87 -21.64
CA ARG A 971 -3.38 1.53 -22.94
C ARG A 971 -2.11 2.39 -23.02
N GLU A 972 -1.73 3.07 -21.94
CA GLU A 972 -0.45 3.81 -21.86
C GLU A 972 0.75 2.84 -21.91
N LEU A 973 0.72 1.74 -21.15
CA LEU A 973 1.77 0.70 -21.19
C LEU A 973 1.86 0.00 -22.56
N LEU A 974 0.71 -0.33 -23.15
CA LEU A 974 0.60 -0.86 -24.52
C LEU A 974 1.14 0.15 -25.55
N GLY A 975 0.82 1.44 -25.39
CA GLY A 975 1.33 2.51 -26.25
C GLY A 975 2.83 2.73 -26.12
N GLY A 976 3.38 2.65 -24.91
CA GLY A 976 4.82 2.71 -24.66
C GLY A 976 5.56 1.53 -25.27
N MET A 977 5.05 0.30 -25.09
CA MET A 977 5.60 -0.90 -25.72
C MET A 977 5.58 -0.81 -27.25
N VAL A 978 4.43 -0.45 -27.83
CA VAL A 978 4.29 -0.25 -29.29
C VAL A 978 5.19 0.88 -29.80
N HIS A 979 5.39 1.95 -29.03
CA HIS A 979 6.32 3.02 -29.38
C HIS A 979 7.77 2.53 -29.40
N CYS A 980 8.24 1.88 -28.33
CA CYS A 980 9.62 1.39 -28.24
C CYS A 980 9.96 0.36 -29.34
N VAL A 981 8.99 -0.51 -29.70
CA VAL A 981 9.18 -1.53 -30.74
C VAL A 981 9.07 -0.97 -32.17
N MET A 982 8.11 -0.09 -32.46
CA MET A 982 7.87 0.41 -33.82
C MET A 982 8.52 1.77 -34.14
N GLY A 983 9.10 2.45 -33.14
CA GLY A 983 9.51 3.86 -33.22
C GLY A 983 8.34 4.84 -33.45
N LYS A 984 7.09 4.37 -33.44
CA LYS A 984 5.90 5.17 -33.80
C LYS A 984 5.17 5.64 -32.56
N LYS A 985 5.14 6.95 -32.32
CA LYS A 985 4.31 7.54 -31.26
C LYS A 985 2.86 7.61 -31.72
N PHE A 986 2.01 6.74 -31.17
CA PHE A 986 0.58 6.73 -31.46
C PHE A 986 -0.10 7.88 -30.70
N ARG A 987 -0.93 8.65 -31.40
CA ARG A 987 -1.94 9.51 -30.76
C ARG A 987 -3.13 8.63 -30.36
N MET A 988 -3.91 9.02 -29.34
CA MET A 988 -5.02 8.18 -28.83
C MET A 988 -6.04 7.76 -29.91
N ASP A 989 -6.28 8.59 -30.92
CA ASP A 989 -7.14 8.26 -32.06
C ASP A 989 -6.53 7.31 -33.09
N GLU A 990 -5.20 7.21 -33.11
CA GLU A 990 -4.50 6.16 -33.85
C GLU A 990 -4.40 4.87 -33.03
N MET A 991 -4.37 4.96 -31.69
CA MET A 991 -4.40 3.81 -30.79
C MET A 991 -5.75 3.08 -30.87
N ASP A 992 -6.89 3.78 -30.77
CA ASP A 992 -8.20 3.15 -30.95
C ASP A 992 -8.34 2.48 -32.34
N ALA A 993 -7.79 3.10 -33.39
CA ALA A 993 -7.79 2.53 -34.75
C ALA A 993 -6.89 1.29 -34.85
N TRP A 994 -5.72 1.30 -34.20
CA TRP A 994 -4.80 0.17 -34.14
C TRP A 994 -5.36 -0.99 -33.30
N ILE A 995 -5.98 -0.70 -32.15
CA ILE A 995 -6.72 -1.69 -31.34
C ILE A 995 -7.83 -2.34 -32.18
N ALA A 996 -8.58 -1.56 -32.96
CA ALA A 996 -9.60 -2.10 -33.86
C ALA A 996 -9.01 -2.98 -34.99
N GLU A 997 -7.86 -2.63 -35.54
CA GLU A 997 -7.13 -3.45 -36.52
C GLU A 997 -6.61 -4.76 -35.89
N MET A 998 -5.97 -4.69 -34.72
CA MET A 998 -5.48 -5.88 -34.02
C MET A 998 -6.63 -6.79 -33.57
N ARG A 999 -7.77 -6.24 -33.11
CA ARG A 999 -9.00 -7.03 -32.81
C ARG A 999 -9.47 -7.87 -34.00
N VAL A 1000 -9.18 -7.45 -35.24
CA VAL A 1000 -9.45 -8.26 -36.44
C VAL A 1000 -8.37 -9.32 -36.67
N LYS A 1001 -7.08 -9.01 -36.47
CA LYS A 1001 -5.97 -9.97 -36.61
C LYS A 1001 -6.03 -11.09 -35.58
N CYS A 1002 -6.28 -10.77 -34.32
CA CYS A 1002 -6.28 -11.75 -33.22
C CYS A 1002 -7.36 -12.85 -33.35
N ARG A 1003 -8.36 -12.67 -34.22
CA ARG A 1003 -9.43 -13.65 -34.49
C ARG A 1003 -8.97 -15.01 -35.02
N VAL A 1004 -7.72 -15.15 -35.44
CA VAL A 1004 -7.14 -16.44 -35.83
C VAL A 1004 -6.45 -17.18 -34.68
N ASP A 1005 -6.30 -16.55 -33.50
CA ASP A 1005 -5.71 -17.20 -32.33
C ASP A 1005 -6.75 -18.09 -31.61
N ARG A 1006 -6.36 -19.32 -31.26
CA ARG A 1006 -7.21 -20.30 -30.57
C ARG A 1006 -7.82 -19.79 -29.25
N ARG A 1007 -7.18 -18.83 -28.59
CA ARG A 1007 -7.64 -18.21 -27.33
C ARG A 1007 -8.67 -17.11 -27.55
N TRP A 1008 -8.77 -16.56 -28.76
CA TRP A 1008 -9.57 -15.38 -29.03
C TRP A 1008 -11.06 -15.58 -28.74
N GLU A 1009 -11.59 -16.80 -28.88
CA GLU A 1009 -12.96 -17.11 -28.49
C GLU A 1009 -13.19 -16.92 -26.97
N LYS A 1010 -12.23 -17.32 -26.12
CA LYS A 1010 -12.29 -17.07 -24.67
C LYS A 1010 -12.17 -15.59 -24.36
N VAL A 1011 -11.25 -14.87 -25.03
CA VAL A 1011 -11.09 -13.41 -24.87
C VAL A 1011 -12.34 -12.66 -25.32
N GLU A 1012 -12.97 -13.04 -26.44
CA GLU A 1012 -14.28 -12.51 -26.83
C GLU A 1012 -15.39 -12.93 -25.87
N GLY A 1013 -15.28 -14.07 -25.18
CA GLY A 1013 -16.11 -14.44 -24.03
C GLY A 1013 -15.97 -13.44 -22.89
N LEU A 1014 -14.74 -13.23 -22.41
CA LEU A 1014 -14.42 -12.25 -21.36
C LEU A 1014 -14.85 -10.81 -21.73
N LEU A 1015 -14.77 -10.44 -23.01
CA LEU A 1015 -15.21 -9.13 -23.51
C LEU A 1015 -16.73 -9.03 -23.71
N LYS A 1016 -17.42 -10.11 -24.11
CA LYS A 1016 -18.88 -10.17 -24.03
C LYS A 1016 -19.30 -10.00 -22.58
N GLU A 1017 -18.68 -10.75 -21.67
CA GLU A 1017 -18.67 -10.55 -20.22
C GLU A 1017 -18.09 -9.17 -19.76
N GLN A 1018 -17.75 -8.20 -20.64
CA GLN A 1018 -17.49 -6.79 -20.28
C GLN A 1018 -18.49 -5.78 -20.88
N GLU A 1019 -19.18 -6.11 -21.97
CA GLU A 1019 -20.02 -5.12 -22.69
C GLU A 1019 -21.41 -4.83 -22.05
N GLU A 1020 -21.76 -5.46 -20.91
CA GLU A 1020 -23.15 -5.64 -20.41
C GLU A 1020 -23.37 -5.94 -18.87
N GLU A 1021 -22.61 -5.66 -17.79
CA GLU A 1021 -21.33 -5.04 -17.35
C GLU A 1021 -20.75 -3.81 -18.03
N SER A 1022 -21.54 -3.19 -18.89
CA SER A 1022 -21.47 -1.76 -19.19
C SER A 1022 -22.76 -1.23 -19.86
N ALA A 1023 -23.87 -1.99 -19.90
CA ALA A 1023 -25.07 -1.69 -20.69
C ALA A 1023 -26.37 -2.17 -20.05
#